data_AF-A0A7V2YCJ6-F1
#
_entry.id   AF-A0A7V2YCJ6-F1
#
_cell.length_a   1.000
_cell.length_b   1.000
_cell.length_c   1.000
_cell.angle_alpha   90.00
_cell.angle_beta   90.00
_cell.angle_gamma   90.00
#
_symmetry.space_group_name_H-M   'P 1'
#
loop_
_entity.id
_entity.type
_entity.pdbx_description
1 polymer ?
#
loop_
_entity_poly.entity_id
_entity_poly.type
_entity_poly.pdbx_seq_one_letter_code
_entity_poly.pdbx_strand_id
1 'polypeptide(L)'
;MDCCLSQMRHASIPGQRAVAYASVLLTVVLFLFSAHAQEPQGKIISVQGEVRVASSLQGPWVKAEKGMSLAEGDIVATAEGARAALLFLDQTQVQLHGQTRVQIRRSGKLSSLVQKASTREELIKAPKSLYKLLGGRVWIRAIYPVDWEMGSVIVGIRGTDMSLLMDGDTQEGMIWVLAGLVHVSHPLGEIILGSRQQASVSQTRPPVVESLRLHPAETVQWLLRHPAWVSSLDVPLDKETAWPEALFAALEARNRGDLERGLELCRERPFDPMARLLEAWIYLDQGNWEEGEKIFVSLPSHLALRWAGLALGRIKKSLYQEAREVLRQGKAHWGESRLLGCLWGIASLGMGDMGEARRHLGRPEFSEEELPALLLAQRALMALAWNEFAEAQRLSEKALHLNPDSPTAQLLRGVLLRSKGDLEGALGAVLKALQRDPRYLPALIQAAELSWGLEKSKEARAFLGLAEGLSPGNPSVLLLTAYMDLARGESDKAKRRLEAVLEQDPFSSEAHMGFGILEMRKGNPHGALEEFLAASLVEPMASLPLSYLGKCLHQLGRFKEALGSLERAAELDPMDPTPYLYQALILRDLHRPSEAVRALESSMARNNNRSVYRSRFLLDQDRAVRNVDLAQAYKELGLLARAKAHAIFSVREDPTNSSAHLFLSTPFREEGKARAGIRELLKAQMLAPANVNTFNTFHDYTVMFEGPRIQGELEGALGEHGLWNSNLFLLGGTSRAAGDILVWSQEEKGFHKENNAQRDRYARTDWKISLDPSHELLLRWGSMLWVQGDHNGDADAEWIQDPYLHQRGYIHTATIGHRWNLGPRQELLAYGIWSAQGFSLEDQLWSALTPAVQLHMDLDWRFRQEHVQAGVLHMGRSGGHRWEWGIHGAKGLERLEQWVRTSLTSGGHLLARRLQDRPLKVPTAVWELHAGDIWEAAPEVYLEGSLHFQATRGGQSPPVISDRWEQRACLGPRFGLLWKIGGQDLLRMGVARYLEPPYTLMEGLQPVEVAGFPLGEDASSGSLNSEARLGWDRSWNQAVFTHLEVGLRKHRSWEQASNVRGFQARTLWDWRAQGEVEFLLSPTVSLAGRYGYRNGNWEEVQAPSGIWPGESWAEHRGVLELRWVHPAGWKLLLRETGVLQLGELGAYGGRQNAHWMDLELEKLFWGRRVSVKFLARNLLDQPFRLRTWELVSEKGIPARQMSLWVRFLF
;
A
#
# COMPACT_ATOMS: atom_id res chain seq x y z
N MET A 1 -24.23 21.05 40.14
CA MET A 1 -24.39 22.13 41.15
C MET A 1 -24.58 21.55 42.54
N ASP A 2 -25.47 20.57 42.73
CA ASP A 2 -25.77 19.98 44.05
C ASP A 2 -24.59 19.24 44.71
N CYS A 3 -23.66 18.69 43.92
CA CYS A 3 -22.46 18.03 44.45
C CYS A 3 -21.40 19.00 44.98
N CYS A 4 -21.37 20.25 44.51
CA CYS A 4 -20.46 21.29 45.01
C CYS A 4 -21.04 22.02 46.23
N LEU A 5 -22.37 22.11 46.34
CA LEU A 5 -23.05 22.73 47.48
C LEU A 5 -22.98 21.87 48.75
N SER A 6 -22.85 20.55 48.62
CA SER A 6 -22.75 19.65 49.79
C SER A 6 -21.38 19.72 50.49
N GLN A 7 -20.30 19.98 49.75
CA GLN A 7 -18.94 20.09 50.32
C GLN A 7 -18.70 21.41 51.10
N MET A 8 -19.47 22.47 50.83
CA MET A 8 -19.25 23.78 51.47
C MET A 8 -19.77 23.88 52.93
N ARG A 9 -20.57 22.92 53.40
CA ARG A 9 -21.13 22.94 54.77
C ARG A 9 -20.14 22.54 55.87
N HIS A 10 -18.95 22.04 55.53
CA HIS A 10 -17.99 21.47 56.50
C HIS A 10 -16.67 22.26 56.71
N ALA A 11 -16.52 23.47 56.15
CA ALA A 11 -15.34 24.31 56.38
C ALA A 11 -15.48 25.19 57.64
N SER A 12 -14.52 25.06 58.58
CA SER A 12 -14.56 25.56 59.97
C SER A 12 -13.74 26.84 60.24
N ILE A 13 -13.24 27.55 59.22
CA ILE A 13 -12.39 28.74 59.42
C ILE A 13 -13.00 29.98 58.70
N PRO A 14 -13.22 31.12 59.40
CA PRO A 14 -13.90 32.30 58.84
C PRO A 14 -13.21 32.93 57.60
N GLY A 15 -11.88 32.83 57.49
CA GLY A 15 -11.10 33.44 56.40
C GLY A 15 -11.22 32.75 55.03
N GLN A 16 -11.47 31.44 54.98
CA GLN A 16 -11.64 30.72 53.70
C GLN A 16 -13.01 30.95 53.05
N ARG A 17 -14.03 31.32 53.84
CA ARG A 17 -15.35 31.67 53.31
C ARG A 17 -15.29 32.95 52.48
N ALA A 18 -14.53 33.95 52.90
CA ALA A 18 -14.41 35.22 52.17
C ALA A 18 -13.71 35.05 50.80
N VAL A 19 -12.68 34.21 50.72
CA VAL A 19 -11.97 33.92 49.46
C VAL A 19 -12.81 33.05 48.52
N ALA A 20 -13.59 32.10 49.04
CA ALA A 20 -14.53 31.28 48.27
C ALA A 20 -15.74 32.09 47.75
N TYR A 21 -16.29 32.99 48.57
CA TYR A 21 -17.35 33.91 48.13
C TYR A 21 -16.84 34.91 47.10
N ALA A 22 -15.62 35.42 47.24
CA ALA A 22 -15.01 36.32 46.25
C ALA A 22 -14.69 35.62 44.93
N SER A 23 -14.25 34.36 44.95
CA SER A 23 -14.00 33.58 43.72
C SER A 23 -15.29 33.12 43.06
N VAL A 24 -16.34 32.78 43.82
CA VAL A 24 -17.68 32.51 43.25
C VAL A 24 -18.32 33.79 42.70
N LEU A 25 -18.21 34.94 43.38
CA LEU A 25 -18.68 36.21 42.83
C LEU A 25 -17.87 36.64 41.60
N LEU A 26 -16.55 36.44 41.57
CA LEU A 26 -15.73 36.72 40.39
C LEU A 26 -16.09 35.79 39.23
N THR A 27 -16.40 34.52 39.50
CA THR A 27 -16.86 33.56 38.49
C THR A 27 -18.28 33.89 38.00
N VAL A 28 -19.17 34.36 38.87
CA VAL A 28 -20.53 34.81 38.54
C VAL A 28 -20.52 36.15 37.81
N VAL A 29 -19.61 37.07 38.16
CA VAL A 29 -19.42 38.35 37.46
C VAL A 29 -18.72 38.13 36.11
N LEU A 30 -17.79 37.19 35.98
CA LEU A 30 -17.24 36.75 34.69
C LEU A 30 -18.29 36.00 33.82
N PHE A 31 -19.23 35.29 34.45
CA PHE A 31 -20.40 34.69 33.76
C PHE A 31 -21.42 35.75 33.31
N LEU A 32 -21.63 36.81 34.11
CA LEU A 32 -22.53 37.92 33.80
C LEU A 32 -21.93 38.93 32.80
N PHE A 33 -20.60 38.99 32.68
CA PHE A 33 -19.88 39.75 31.64
C PHE A 33 -19.44 38.92 30.44
N SER A 34 -19.85 37.66 30.36
CA SER A 34 -19.87 36.97 29.08
C SER A 34 -20.97 37.63 28.25
N ALA A 35 -20.59 38.64 27.45
CA ALA A 35 -21.37 39.05 26.29
C ALA A 35 -21.91 37.77 25.65
N HIS A 36 -23.21 37.74 25.34
CA HIS A 36 -23.85 36.62 24.66
C HIS A 36 -23.16 36.41 23.30
N ALA A 37 -22.00 35.76 23.29
CA ALA A 37 -21.31 35.32 22.12
C ALA A 37 -22.15 34.16 21.62
N GLN A 38 -22.96 34.45 20.61
CA GLN A 38 -23.76 33.47 19.89
C GLN A 38 -22.83 32.31 19.51
N GLU A 39 -23.24 31.07 19.82
CA GLU A 39 -22.40 29.90 19.53
C GLU A 39 -22.09 29.86 18.02
N PRO A 40 -20.82 29.71 17.63
CA PRO A 40 -20.44 29.68 16.22
C PRO A 40 -21.07 28.47 15.53
N GLN A 41 -21.78 28.71 14.44
CA GLN A 41 -22.46 27.71 13.60
C GLN A 41 -21.53 27.12 12.53
N GLY A 42 -20.43 27.82 12.22
CA GLY A 42 -19.42 27.39 11.25
C GLY A 42 -18.21 28.31 11.25
N LYS A 43 -17.27 28.07 10.32
CA LYS A 43 -16.08 28.89 10.11
C LYS A 43 -15.78 29.06 8.62
N ILE A 44 -15.08 30.15 8.30
CA ILE A 44 -14.53 30.40 6.96
C ILE A 44 -13.17 29.69 6.85
N ILE A 45 -13.03 28.79 5.88
CA ILE A 45 -11.82 28.00 5.66
C ILE A 45 -10.88 28.66 4.67
N SER A 46 -11.42 29.30 3.63
CA SER A 46 -10.63 30.00 2.62
C SER A 46 -11.41 31.16 2.01
N VAL A 47 -10.68 32.22 1.64
CA VAL A 47 -11.18 33.48 1.06
C VAL A 47 -10.28 33.88 -0.10
N GLN A 48 -10.88 34.18 -1.26
CA GLN A 48 -10.20 34.71 -2.43
C GLN A 48 -10.99 35.90 -2.98
N GLY A 49 -10.29 37.01 -3.21
CA GLY A 49 -10.91 38.26 -3.62
C GLY A 49 -11.67 38.94 -2.47
N GLU A 50 -12.65 39.77 -2.80
CA GLU A 50 -13.39 40.54 -1.82
C GLU A 50 -14.61 39.76 -1.29
N VAL A 51 -14.52 39.37 -0.02
CA VAL A 51 -15.59 38.68 0.72
C VAL A 51 -15.88 39.46 2.00
N ARG A 52 -17.15 39.65 2.31
CA ARG A 52 -17.60 40.43 3.46
C ARG A 52 -18.66 39.66 4.26
N VAL A 53 -18.69 39.86 5.57
CA VAL A 53 -19.67 39.29 6.51
C VAL A 53 -20.42 40.41 7.21
N ALA A 54 -21.73 40.26 7.41
CA ALA A 54 -22.55 41.16 8.20
C ALA A 54 -23.58 40.38 9.02
N SER A 55 -23.84 40.81 10.25
CA SER A 55 -24.83 40.15 11.13
C SER A 55 -26.29 40.48 10.80
N SER A 56 -26.53 41.42 9.88
CA SER A 56 -27.85 41.68 9.30
C SER A 56 -27.72 42.36 7.92
N LEU A 57 -28.78 42.31 7.10
CA LEU A 57 -28.81 42.92 5.76
C LEU A 57 -28.50 44.43 5.76
N GLN A 58 -28.75 45.10 6.88
CA GLN A 58 -28.59 46.55 7.06
C GLN A 58 -27.41 46.89 8.02
N GLY A 59 -26.71 45.88 8.53
CA GLY A 59 -25.60 46.06 9.47
C GLY A 59 -24.27 46.42 8.81
N PRO A 60 -23.25 46.79 9.61
CA PRO A 60 -21.92 47.06 9.10
C PRO A 60 -21.28 45.78 8.52
N TRP A 61 -20.72 45.89 7.32
CA TRP A 61 -20.00 44.81 6.66
C TRP A 61 -18.54 44.79 7.09
N VAL A 62 -18.06 43.62 7.54
CA VAL A 62 -16.66 43.39 7.92
C VAL A 62 -15.99 42.54 6.84
N LYS A 63 -14.72 42.81 6.56
CA LYS A 63 -13.93 41.98 5.63
C LYS A 63 -13.76 40.57 6.22
N ALA A 64 -14.04 39.55 5.42
CA ALA A 64 -13.91 38.16 5.83
C ALA A 64 -12.44 37.72 5.85
N GLU A 65 -12.06 36.94 6.86
CA GLU A 65 -10.72 36.36 6.99
C GLU A 65 -10.80 34.85 7.24
N LYS A 66 -9.73 34.12 6.88
CA LYS A 66 -9.61 32.68 7.17
C LYS A 66 -9.68 32.47 8.69
N GLY A 67 -10.46 31.48 9.12
CA GLY A 67 -10.67 31.14 10.52
C GLY A 67 -11.77 31.96 11.21
N MET A 68 -12.37 32.96 10.54
CA MET A 68 -13.48 33.73 11.08
C MET A 68 -14.68 32.82 11.36
N SER A 69 -15.16 32.86 12.60
CA SER A 69 -16.36 32.14 13.04
C SER A 69 -17.62 32.81 12.51
N LEU A 70 -18.63 32.00 12.21
CA LEU A 70 -19.92 32.43 11.68
C LEU A 70 -21.02 32.09 12.67
N ALA A 71 -21.91 33.03 12.97
CA ALA A 71 -23.04 32.86 13.88
C ALA A 71 -24.38 32.70 13.14
N GLU A 72 -25.42 32.32 13.88
CA GLU A 72 -26.79 32.34 13.38
C GLU A 72 -27.23 33.79 13.09
N GLY A 73 -27.76 34.02 11.88
CA GLY A 73 -28.16 35.33 11.38
C GLY A 73 -27.14 35.99 10.45
N ASP A 74 -25.86 35.60 10.54
CA ASP A 74 -24.79 36.17 9.71
C ASP A 74 -25.02 35.94 8.22
N ILE A 75 -24.59 36.92 7.44
CA ILE A 75 -24.70 36.95 5.98
C ILE A 75 -23.29 37.05 5.41
N VAL A 76 -22.95 36.08 4.56
CA VAL A 76 -21.68 36.07 3.82
C VAL A 76 -21.96 36.50 2.38
N ALA A 77 -21.23 37.52 1.91
CA ALA A 77 -21.34 38.04 0.55
C ALA A 77 -19.99 37.99 -0.18
N THR A 78 -20.03 37.62 -1.45
CA THR A 78 -18.88 37.58 -2.36
C THR A 78 -19.04 38.62 -3.47
N ALA A 79 -17.98 39.35 -3.80
CA ALA A 79 -17.93 40.23 -4.97
C ALA A 79 -17.84 39.43 -6.29
N GLU A 80 -17.86 40.12 -7.43
CA GLU A 80 -17.60 39.50 -8.73
C GLU A 80 -16.18 38.91 -8.78
N GLY A 81 -16.04 37.67 -9.25
CA GLY A 81 -14.76 36.95 -9.26
C GLY A 81 -14.25 36.48 -7.88
N ALA A 82 -14.92 36.81 -6.77
CA ALA A 82 -14.54 36.36 -5.43
C ALA A 82 -15.08 34.95 -5.11
N ARG A 83 -14.41 34.26 -4.19
CA ARG A 83 -14.80 32.92 -3.70
C ARG A 83 -14.64 32.83 -2.19
N ALA A 84 -15.52 32.06 -1.56
CA ALA A 84 -15.43 31.74 -0.14
C ALA A 84 -15.75 30.27 0.10
N ALA A 85 -15.01 29.64 1.00
CA ALA A 85 -15.21 28.26 1.43
C ALA A 85 -15.64 28.24 2.90
N LEU A 86 -16.84 27.73 3.18
CA LEU A 86 -17.44 27.68 4.52
C LEU A 86 -17.55 26.22 4.98
N LEU A 87 -17.15 25.95 6.23
CA LEU A 87 -17.32 24.65 6.87
C LEU A 87 -18.17 24.83 8.13
N PHE A 88 -19.32 24.16 8.16
CA PHE A 88 -20.26 24.21 9.29
C PHE A 88 -19.97 23.13 10.33
N LEU A 89 -20.53 23.29 11.53
CA LEU A 89 -20.34 22.34 12.65
C LEU A 89 -20.79 20.91 12.33
N ASP A 90 -21.77 20.76 11.45
CA ASP A 90 -22.26 19.46 10.97
C ASP A 90 -21.42 18.88 9.82
N GLN A 91 -20.25 19.47 9.55
CA GLN A 91 -19.34 19.12 8.45
C GLN A 91 -19.94 19.39 7.05
N THR A 92 -21.02 20.17 6.96
CA THR A 92 -21.50 20.69 5.68
C THR A 92 -20.46 21.64 5.10
N GLN A 93 -20.07 21.34 3.87
CA GLN A 93 -19.13 22.08 3.06
C GLN A 93 -19.92 22.97 2.09
N VAL A 94 -19.69 24.27 2.12
CA VAL A 94 -20.34 25.22 1.20
C VAL A 94 -19.31 26.11 0.53
N GLN A 95 -19.31 26.12 -0.79
CA GLN A 95 -18.49 27.00 -1.60
C GLN A 95 -19.37 28.08 -2.24
N LEU A 96 -19.01 29.34 -2.04
CA LEU A 96 -19.66 30.50 -2.63
C LEU A 96 -18.86 30.99 -3.85
N HIS A 97 -19.55 31.32 -4.94
CA HIS A 97 -18.92 31.84 -6.15
C HIS A 97 -19.49 33.21 -6.51
N GLY A 98 -18.64 34.16 -6.93
CA GLY A 98 -18.97 35.39 -7.64
C GLY A 98 -20.40 35.95 -7.49
N GLN A 99 -20.56 37.08 -6.82
CA GLN A 99 -21.86 37.75 -6.60
C GLN A 99 -22.87 36.92 -5.79
N THR A 100 -22.40 36.05 -4.89
CA THR A 100 -23.25 35.23 -4.03
C THR A 100 -23.48 35.83 -2.65
N ARG A 101 -24.71 35.71 -2.14
CA ARG A 101 -25.12 36.08 -0.77
C ARG A 101 -25.84 34.91 -0.10
N VAL A 102 -25.34 34.48 1.05
CA VAL A 102 -25.92 33.40 1.86
C VAL A 102 -26.15 33.88 3.29
N GLN A 103 -27.34 33.63 3.83
CA GLN A 103 -27.67 33.87 5.23
C GLN A 103 -27.72 32.56 6.01
N ILE A 104 -27.07 32.54 7.17
CA ILE A 104 -27.05 31.41 8.10
C ILE A 104 -28.30 31.50 8.97
N ARG A 105 -29.16 30.48 8.94
CA ARG A 105 -30.41 30.47 9.73
C ARG A 105 -30.26 29.59 10.95
N ARG A 106 -30.05 28.29 10.82
CA ARG A 106 -29.93 27.38 11.97
C ARG A 106 -29.06 26.19 11.60
N SER A 107 -27.95 25.95 12.29
CA SER A 107 -27.24 24.66 12.16
C SER A 107 -27.72 23.71 13.26
N GLY A 108 -28.05 22.47 12.89
CA GLY A 108 -28.39 21.45 13.87
C GLY A 108 -27.12 21.01 14.61
N LYS A 109 -27.07 21.11 15.95
CA LYS A 109 -26.04 20.38 16.72
C LYS A 109 -26.20 18.88 16.43
N LEU A 110 -25.10 18.19 16.10
CA LEU A 110 -25.10 16.74 15.96
C LEU A 110 -25.70 16.10 17.21
N SER A 111 -26.89 15.50 17.10
CA SER A 111 -27.39 14.63 18.15
C SER A 111 -26.81 13.23 17.94
N SER A 112 -26.48 12.55 19.04
CA SER A 112 -26.04 11.15 19.03
C SER A 112 -27.07 10.20 18.38
N LEU A 113 -28.32 10.64 18.23
CA LEU A 113 -29.40 9.92 17.54
C LEU A 113 -29.23 9.95 16.01
N VAL A 114 -28.75 11.05 15.41
CA VAL A 114 -28.52 11.13 13.95
C VAL A 114 -27.34 10.24 13.52
N GLN A 115 -26.31 10.13 14.36
CA GLN A 115 -25.20 9.19 14.14
C GLN A 115 -25.61 7.72 14.23
N LYS A 116 -26.68 7.41 14.96
CA LYS A 116 -27.21 6.04 15.13
C LYS A 116 -28.33 5.69 14.14
N ALA A 117 -28.82 6.65 13.36
CA ALA A 117 -29.86 6.41 12.37
C ALA A 117 -29.38 5.40 11.32
N SER A 118 -30.06 4.26 11.26
CA SER A 118 -29.69 3.13 10.40
C SER A 118 -30.67 2.96 9.24
N THR A 119 -31.83 3.60 9.31
CA THR A 119 -32.90 3.49 8.32
C THR A 119 -33.20 4.83 7.63
N ARG A 120 -33.75 4.73 6.42
CA ARG A 120 -34.14 5.86 5.57
C ARG A 120 -35.17 6.79 6.24
N GLU A 121 -36.07 6.25 7.04
CA GLU A 121 -37.13 7.01 7.72
C GLU A 121 -36.61 7.78 8.95
N GLU A 122 -35.62 7.24 9.66
CA GLU A 122 -34.98 7.91 10.81
C GLU A 122 -34.21 9.16 10.38
N LEU A 123 -33.50 9.09 9.24
CA LEU A 123 -32.78 10.23 8.65
C LEU A 123 -33.73 11.35 8.21
N ILE A 124 -34.92 11.03 7.70
CA ILE A 124 -35.91 12.04 7.25
C ILE A 124 -36.50 12.82 8.43
N LYS A 125 -36.63 12.16 9.60
CA LYS A 125 -37.22 12.73 10.83
C LYS A 125 -36.20 13.47 11.72
N ALA A 126 -34.91 13.42 11.40
CA ALA A 126 -33.86 14.10 12.16
C ALA A 126 -34.00 15.63 12.10
N PRO A 127 -33.60 16.37 13.17
CA PRO A 127 -33.50 17.84 13.11
C PRO A 127 -32.48 18.25 12.03
N LYS A 128 -32.88 19.19 11.18
CA LYS A 128 -32.13 19.57 9.97
C LYS A 128 -31.50 20.94 10.13
N SER A 129 -30.27 21.10 9.62
CA SER A 129 -29.70 22.43 9.41
C SER A 129 -30.47 23.14 8.29
N LEU A 130 -30.71 24.44 8.44
CA LEU A 130 -31.39 25.30 7.47
C LEU A 130 -30.49 26.49 7.12
N TYR A 131 -30.27 26.70 5.82
CA TYR A 131 -29.53 27.85 5.28
C TYR A 131 -30.37 28.56 4.21
N LYS A 132 -30.10 29.85 3.97
CA LYS A 132 -30.85 30.64 2.98
C LYS A 132 -29.94 31.22 1.91
N LEU A 133 -30.23 30.92 0.65
CA LEU A 133 -29.58 31.54 -0.51
C LEU A 133 -30.36 32.80 -0.90
N LEU A 134 -29.70 33.96 -0.91
CA LEU A 134 -30.31 35.25 -1.27
C LEU A 134 -30.07 35.63 -2.74
N GLY A 135 -29.06 35.06 -3.37
CA GLY A 135 -28.72 35.24 -4.78
C GLY A 135 -27.32 34.72 -5.08
N GLY A 136 -27.05 34.37 -6.32
CA GLY A 136 -25.78 33.85 -6.82
C GLY A 136 -25.71 32.31 -6.86
N ARG A 137 -24.49 31.77 -6.90
CA ARG A 137 -24.20 30.36 -7.08
C ARG A 137 -23.48 29.77 -5.87
N VAL A 138 -23.98 28.63 -5.40
CA VAL A 138 -23.36 27.85 -4.32
C VAL A 138 -23.18 26.39 -4.72
N TRP A 139 -22.06 25.82 -4.30
CA TRP A 139 -21.84 24.39 -4.28
C TRP A 139 -21.92 23.89 -2.82
N ILE A 140 -22.58 22.76 -2.60
CA ILE A 140 -22.87 22.25 -1.27
C ILE A 140 -22.59 20.75 -1.23
N ARG A 141 -21.86 20.32 -0.21
CA ARG A 141 -21.75 18.91 0.21
C ARG A 141 -22.16 18.76 1.66
N ALA A 142 -23.08 17.84 1.92
CA ALA A 142 -23.54 17.53 3.26
C ALA A 142 -23.56 16.01 3.46
N ILE A 143 -23.00 15.52 4.56
CA ILE A 143 -23.08 14.09 4.92
C ILE A 143 -24.42 13.80 5.60
N TYR A 144 -25.00 14.81 6.23
CA TYR A 144 -26.27 14.75 6.94
C TYR A 144 -27.36 15.55 6.21
N PRO A 145 -28.65 15.29 6.49
CA PRO A 145 -29.74 16.04 5.87
C PRO A 145 -29.69 17.55 6.19
N VAL A 146 -29.65 18.37 5.14
CA VAL A 146 -29.64 19.84 5.23
C VAL A 146 -30.69 20.41 4.29
N ASP A 147 -31.44 21.41 4.75
CA ASP A 147 -32.43 22.11 3.94
C ASP A 147 -31.90 23.51 3.56
N TRP A 148 -32.20 23.93 2.33
CA TRP A 148 -31.84 25.24 1.78
C TRP A 148 -33.09 25.99 1.32
N GLU A 149 -33.27 27.21 1.82
CA GLU A 149 -34.32 28.11 1.37
C GLU A 149 -33.82 28.93 0.17
N MET A 150 -34.56 28.86 -0.93
CA MET A 150 -34.29 29.54 -2.19
C MET A 150 -35.59 30.19 -2.68
N GLY A 151 -35.82 31.44 -2.30
CA GLY A 151 -37.10 32.12 -2.52
C GLY A 151 -38.26 31.41 -1.82
N SER A 152 -39.24 30.91 -2.58
CA SER A 152 -40.39 30.11 -2.10
C SER A 152 -40.11 28.59 -2.06
N VAL A 153 -38.92 28.16 -2.49
CA VAL A 153 -38.55 26.75 -2.65
C VAL A 153 -37.69 26.31 -1.47
N ILE A 154 -37.97 25.12 -0.94
CA ILE A 154 -37.08 24.44 0.00
C ILE A 154 -36.39 23.27 -0.72
N VAL A 155 -35.07 23.30 -0.74
CA VAL A 155 -34.21 22.28 -1.36
C VAL A 155 -33.53 21.48 -0.25
N GLY A 156 -34.04 20.28 0.01
CA GLY A 156 -33.53 19.37 1.02
C GLY A 156 -32.56 18.35 0.46
N ILE A 157 -31.29 18.43 0.86
CA ILE A 157 -30.31 17.37 0.61
C ILE A 157 -30.68 16.16 1.49
N ARG A 158 -30.81 15.00 0.85
CA ARG A 158 -30.98 13.67 1.47
C ARG A 158 -29.89 12.70 0.96
N GLY A 159 -28.77 13.26 0.53
CA GLY A 159 -27.59 12.62 -0.08
C GLY A 159 -26.35 13.50 0.13
N THR A 160 -25.36 13.47 -0.78
CA THR A 160 -24.04 14.10 -0.56
C THR A 160 -23.79 15.44 -1.25
N ASP A 161 -24.02 15.60 -2.57
CA ASP A 161 -23.48 16.76 -3.32
C ASP A 161 -24.52 17.44 -4.24
N MET A 162 -24.67 18.77 -4.16
CA MET A 162 -25.49 19.56 -5.10
C MET A 162 -24.91 20.94 -5.41
N SER A 163 -25.44 21.61 -6.44
CA SER A 163 -25.21 23.03 -6.72
C SER A 163 -26.52 23.76 -6.89
N LEU A 164 -26.59 24.99 -6.39
CA LEU A 164 -27.73 25.90 -6.56
C LEU A 164 -27.27 27.16 -7.27
N LEU A 165 -28.10 27.68 -8.16
CA LEU A 165 -27.97 29.01 -8.75
C LEU A 165 -29.30 29.73 -8.58
N MET A 166 -29.29 30.93 -8.03
CA MET A 166 -30.47 31.78 -7.93
C MET A 166 -30.16 33.19 -8.44
N ASP A 167 -31.03 33.71 -9.28
CA ASP A 167 -31.03 35.12 -9.62
C ASP A 167 -31.62 35.92 -8.45
N GLY A 168 -30.87 36.92 -7.96
CA GLY A 168 -31.26 37.68 -6.76
C GLY A 168 -32.52 38.53 -6.94
N ASP A 169 -32.78 39.00 -8.16
CA ASP A 169 -33.86 39.93 -8.46
C ASP A 169 -35.15 39.19 -8.84
N THR A 170 -35.04 38.19 -9.72
CA THR A 170 -36.17 37.41 -10.21
C THR A 170 -36.53 36.23 -9.31
N GLN A 171 -35.61 35.81 -8.43
CA GLN A 171 -35.74 34.60 -7.59
C GLN A 171 -36.02 33.31 -8.40
N GLU A 172 -35.72 33.34 -9.70
CA GLU A 172 -35.66 32.14 -10.54
C GLU A 172 -34.29 31.48 -10.40
N GLY A 173 -34.23 30.18 -10.61
CA GLY A 173 -32.95 29.51 -10.55
C GLY A 173 -32.94 28.03 -10.91
N MET A 174 -31.81 27.40 -10.66
CA MET A 174 -31.50 26.04 -11.07
C MET A 174 -30.87 25.24 -9.94
N ILE A 175 -31.25 23.96 -9.89
CA ILE A 175 -30.76 22.97 -8.93
C ILE A 175 -30.07 21.86 -9.73
N TRP A 176 -28.82 21.57 -9.42
CA TRP A 176 -28.06 20.45 -10.00
C TRP A 176 -27.69 19.44 -8.93
N VAL A 177 -28.08 18.17 -9.11
CA VAL A 177 -27.69 17.09 -8.22
C VAL A 177 -26.49 16.36 -8.79
N LEU A 178 -25.33 16.51 -8.14
CA LEU A 178 -24.11 15.84 -8.56
C LEU A 178 -24.12 14.38 -8.09
N ALA A 179 -24.54 14.14 -6.85
CA ALA A 179 -24.67 12.80 -6.27
C ALA A 179 -25.69 12.78 -5.12
N GLY A 180 -26.43 11.68 -5.02
CA GLY A 180 -27.41 11.44 -3.97
C GLY A 180 -28.83 11.84 -4.37
N LEU A 181 -29.66 12.14 -3.37
CA LEU A 181 -31.06 12.50 -3.54
C LEU A 181 -31.31 13.90 -3.00
N VAL A 182 -32.02 14.72 -3.78
CA VAL A 182 -32.46 16.06 -3.38
C VAL A 182 -33.97 16.15 -3.49
N HIS A 183 -34.62 16.44 -2.37
CA HIS A 183 -36.05 16.70 -2.31
C HIS A 183 -36.29 18.19 -2.50
N VAL A 184 -37.10 18.56 -3.48
CA VAL A 184 -37.43 19.95 -3.79
C VAL A 184 -38.91 20.14 -3.48
N SER A 185 -39.19 20.96 -2.47
CA SER A 185 -40.56 21.30 -2.05
C SER A 185 -40.89 22.72 -2.47
N HIS A 186 -41.99 22.88 -3.21
CA HIS A 186 -42.54 24.17 -3.63
C HIS A 186 -44.05 24.19 -3.32
N PRO A 187 -44.66 25.35 -3.00
CA PRO A 187 -46.10 25.43 -2.70
C PRO A 187 -47.03 24.87 -3.79
N LEU A 188 -46.57 24.82 -5.05
CA LEU A 188 -47.32 24.30 -6.20
C LEU A 188 -47.04 22.82 -6.53
N GLY A 189 -46.14 22.15 -5.80
CA GLY A 189 -45.80 20.74 -6.02
C GLY A 189 -44.40 20.37 -5.54
N GLU A 190 -44.16 19.07 -5.35
CA GLU A 190 -42.87 18.53 -4.91
C GLU A 190 -42.26 17.59 -5.96
N ILE A 191 -40.92 17.61 -6.08
CA ILE A 191 -40.17 16.68 -6.92
C ILE A 191 -38.98 16.09 -6.14
N ILE A 192 -38.54 14.90 -6.54
CA ILE A 192 -37.31 14.27 -6.04
C ILE A 192 -36.35 14.14 -7.21
N LEU A 193 -35.16 14.71 -7.04
CA LEU A 193 -34.06 14.61 -7.99
C LEU A 193 -33.05 13.56 -7.50
N GLY A 194 -32.70 12.62 -8.38
CA GLY A 194 -31.60 11.69 -8.18
C GLY A 194 -30.27 12.21 -8.72
N SER A 195 -29.20 11.44 -8.51
CA SER A 195 -27.88 11.72 -9.06
C SER A 195 -27.96 12.03 -10.56
N ARG A 196 -27.27 13.10 -10.99
CA ARG A 196 -27.20 13.54 -12.40
C ARG A 196 -28.53 14.06 -12.96
N GLN A 197 -29.43 14.54 -12.12
CA GLN A 197 -30.63 15.26 -12.55
C GLN A 197 -30.53 16.74 -12.20
N GLN A 198 -31.25 17.58 -12.96
CA GLN A 198 -31.40 19.00 -12.66
C GLN A 198 -32.86 19.41 -12.68
N ALA A 199 -33.18 20.53 -12.02
CA ALA A 199 -34.48 21.17 -12.15
C ALA A 199 -34.37 22.69 -12.20
N SER A 200 -35.21 23.29 -13.03
CA SER A 200 -35.48 24.73 -12.99
C SER A 200 -36.56 25.01 -11.94
N VAL A 201 -36.37 26.08 -11.16
CA VAL A 201 -37.32 26.55 -10.15
C VAL A 201 -37.64 28.03 -10.36
N SER A 202 -38.90 28.38 -10.15
CA SER A 202 -39.44 29.74 -10.31
C SER A 202 -40.52 29.95 -9.26
N GLN A 203 -40.80 31.22 -8.90
CA GLN A 203 -41.85 31.52 -7.92
C GLN A 203 -43.27 31.21 -8.42
N THR A 204 -43.48 31.24 -9.74
CA THR A 204 -44.82 31.20 -10.36
C THR A 204 -45.15 29.87 -11.03
N ARG A 205 -44.16 28.98 -11.18
CA ARG A 205 -44.29 27.70 -11.90
C ARG A 205 -43.82 26.54 -11.01
N PRO A 206 -44.45 25.35 -11.11
CA PRO A 206 -43.97 24.17 -10.39
C PRO A 206 -42.56 23.78 -10.88
N PRO A 207 -41.74 23.11 -10.04
CA PRO A 207 -40.41 22.66 -10.43
C PRO A 207 -40.45 21.73 -11.66
N VAL A 208 -39.59 21.96 -12.65
CA VAL A 208 -39.52 21.15 -13.88
C VAL A 208 -38.20 20.41 -13.93
N VAL A 209 -38.24 19.08 -14.10
CA VAL A 209 -37.06 18.23 -14.26
C VAL A 209 -36.56 18.31 -15.70
N GLU A 210 -35.26 18.50 -15.88
CA GLU A 210 -34.61 18.51 -17.19
C GLU A 210 -33.55 17.40 -17.29
N SER A 211 -33.32 16.89 -18.50
CA SER A 211 -32.31 15.85 -18.75
C SER A 211 -30.91 16.44 -18.82
N LEU A 212 -30.01 16.00 -17.94
CA LEU A 212 -28.61 16.42 -17.87
C LEU A 212 -27.73 15.63 -18.87
N ARG A 213 -26.77 16.32 -19.52
CA ARG A 213 -25.63 15.71 -20.27
C ARG A 213 -24.28 16.05 -19.61
N LEU A 214 -24.14 15.81 -18.32
CA LEU A 214 -22.86 15.98 -17.62
C LEU A 214 -22.51 14.69 -16.89
N HIS A 215 -21.34 14.14 -17.21
CA HIS A 215 -20.78 12.97 -16.55
C HIS A 215 -19.62 13.40 -15.64
N PRO A 216 -19.83 13.48 -14.32
CA PRO A 216 -18.76 13.77 -13.35
C PRO A 216 -17.50 12.91 -13.53
N ALA A 217 -17.67 11.63 -13.86
CA ALA A 217 -16.61 10.65 -14.09
C ALA A 217 -15.76 10.94 -15.34
N GLU A 218 -16.24 11.81 -16.22
CA GLU A 218 -15.49 12.21 -17.38
C GLU A 218 -14.55 13.39 -16.99
N THR A 219 -14.92 14.32 -16.08
CA THR A 219 -14.10 15.49 -15.65
C THR A 219 -12.60 15.17 -15.49
N VAL A 220 -11.70 15.98 -16.07
CA VAL A 220 -10.26 15.67 -16.12
C VAL A 220 -9.58 15.81 -14.75
N GLN A 221 -9.50 14.70 -14.03
CA GLN A 221 -8.93 14.62 -12.68
C GLN A 221 -7.40 14.88 -12.61
N TRP A 222 -6.67 14.80 -13.73
CA TRP A 222 -5.20 14.99 -13.80
C TRP A 222 -4.75 16.42 -14.10
N LEU A 223 -5.70 17.32 -14.40
CA LEU A 223 -5.45 18.73 -14.67
C LEU A 223 -6.05 19.53 -13.52
N LEU A 224 -5.35 19.50 -12.39
CA LEU A 224 -5.85 20.08 -11.13
C LEU A 224 -5.93 21.62 -11.17
N ARG A 225 -5.30 22.24 -12.18
CA ARG A 225 -5.45 23.66 -12.52
C ARG A 225 -5.80 23.80 -13.99
N HIS A 226 -6.69 24.73 -14.32
CA HIS A 226 -6.93 25.15 -15.71
C HIS A 226 -5.66 25.82 -16.23
N PRO A 227 -4.87 25.17 -17.09
CA PRO A 227 -3.54 25.68 -17.36
C PRO A 227 -3.62 26.76 -18.42
N ALA A 228 -3.00 27.90 -18.17
CA ALA A 228 -2.76 28.93 -19.17
C ALA A 228 -1.44 28.63 -19.93
N TRP A 229 -1.30 27.42 -20.48
CA TRP A 229 -0.05 26.98 -21.10
C TRP A 229 0.17 27.64 -22.46
N VAL A 230 1.19 28.47 -22.56
CA VAL A 230 1.57 29.10 -23.82
C VAL A 230 3.08 29.30 -23.88
N SER A 231 3.72 28.74 -24.90
CA SER A 231 5.09 29.12 -25.28
C SER A 231 5.05 30.39 -26.13
N SER A 232 6.02 31.27 -25.95
CA SER A 232 6.14 32.49 -26.77
C SER A 232 6.60 32.17 -28.20
N LEU A 233 7.25 31.01 -28.40
CA LEU A 233 7.61 30.48 -29.72
C LEU A 233 6.41 29.98 -30.52
N ASP A 234 5.26 29.73 -29.87
CA ASP A 234 4.02 29.37 -30.56
C ASP A 234 3.26 30.58 -31.13
N VAL A 235 3.69 31.79 -30.79
CA VAL A 235 3.05 33.02 -31.28
C VAL A 235 3.46 33.27 -32.73
N PRO A 236 2.52 33.26 -33.69
CA PRO A 236 2.81 33.40 -35.12
C PRO A 236 2.99 34.87 -35.48
N LEU A 237 4.11 35.47 -35.05
CA LEU A 237 4.38 36.90 -35.29
C LEU A 237 4.30 37.27 -36.77
N ASP A 238 4.71 36.36 -37.66
CA ASP A 238 4.66 36.49 -39.12
C ASP A 238 3.25 36.68 -39.68
N LYS A 239 2.21 36.21 -38.98
CA LYS A 239 0.80 36.30 -39.39
C LYS A 239 0.01 37.41 -38.70
N GLU A 240 0.53 37.96 -37.61
CA GLU A 240 -0.16 38.99 -36.80
C GLU A 240 0.18 40.42 -37.23
N THR A 241 1.24 40.63 -38.01
CA THR A 241 1.58 41.94 -38.59
C THR A 241 2.42 41.78 -39.86
N ALA A 242 2.37 42.80 -40.73
CA ALA A 242 3.27 42.87 -41.88
C ALA A 242 4.66 43.34 -41.43
N TRP A 243 5.61 42.42 -41.40
CA TRP A 243 7.00 42.75 -41.05
C TRP A 243 7.72 43.42 -42.23
N PRO A 244 8.58 44.44 -42.00
CA PRO A 244 9.48 44.95 -43.01
C PRO A 244 10.39 43.84 -43.55
N GLU A 245 10.63 43.80 -44.87
CA GLU A 245 11.50 42.78 -45.51
C GLU A 245 12.87 42.66 -44.84
N ALA A 246 13.39 43.80 -44.38
CA ALA A 246 14.68 43.86 -43.72
C ALA A 246 14.75 43.19 -42.34
N LEU A 247 13.61 42.83 -41.75
CA LEU A 247 13.53 42.07 -40.50
C LEU A 247 13.19 40.59 -40.74
N PHE A 248 13.01 40.14 -42.00
CA PHE A 248 12.70 38.73 -42.30
C PHE A 248 13.79 37.79 -41.81
N ALA A 249 15.07 38.14 -41.96
CA ALA A 249 16.18 37.32 -41.47
C ALA A 249 16.16 37.20 -39.93
N ALA A 250 15.83 38.27 -39.21
CA ALA A 250 15.71 38.27 -37.76
C ALA A 250 14.50 37.43 -37.29
N LEU A 251 13.37 37.56 -38.00
CA LEU A 251 12.15 36.80 -37.74
C LEU A 251 12.34 35.31 -38.02
N GLU A 252 13.05 34.96 -39.10
CA GLU A 252 13.38 33.58 -39.44
C GLU A 252 14.37 32.97 -38.44
N ALA A 253 15.39 33.74 -37.99
CA ALA A 253 16.31 33.31 -36.94
C ALA A 253 15.55 32.99 -35.64
N ARG A 254 14.65 33.89 -35.20
CA ARG A 254 13.73 33.65 -34.08
C ARG A 254 12.90 32.39 -34.29
N ASN A 255 12.27 32.25 -35.45
CA ASN A 255 11.42 31.10 -35.78
C ASN A 255 12.19 29.79 -35.90
N ARG A 256 13.51 29.81 -36.09
CA ARG A 256 14.37 28.61 -36.03
C ARG A 256 14.89 28.33 -34.62
N GLY A 257 14.73 29.27 -33.69
CA GLY A 257 15.23 29.18 -32.32
C GLY A 257 16.63 29.76 -32.14
N ASP A 258 17.20 30.39 -33.17
CA ASP A 258 18.49 31.09 -33.11
C ASP A 258 18.27 32.52 -32.58
N LEU A 259 17.97 32.59 -31.28
CA LEU A 259 17.59 33.83 -30.60
C LEU A 259 18.75 34.84 -30.54
N GLU A 260 20.01 34.37 -30.45
CA GLU A 260 21.18 35.25 -30.45
C GLU A 260 21.34 35.95 -31.80
N ARG A 261 21.29 35.19 -32.90
CA ARG A 261 21.38 35.77 -34.24
C ARG A 261 20.21 36.72 -34.53
N GLY A 262 19.00 36.36 -34.10
CA GLY A 262 17.83 37.24 -34.20
C GLY A 262 18.03 38.57 -33.46
N LEU A 263 18.60 38.53 -32.26
CA LEU A 263 18.90 39.73 -31.45
C LEU A 263 19.98 40.61 -32.09
N GLU A 264 21.05 40.01 -32.63
CA GLU A 264 22.08 40.74 -33.38
C GLU A 264 21.46 41.52 -34.55
N LEU A 265 20.64 40.84 -35.36
CA LEU A 265 19.99 41.43 -36.53
C LEU A 265 18.99 42.53 -36.16
N CYS A 266 18.29 42.42 -35.03
CA CYS A 266 17.44 43.50 -34.53
C CYS A 266 18.27 44.72 -34.05
N ARG A 267 19.42 44.47 -33.41
CA ARG A 267 20.31 45.52 -32.86
C ARG A 267 21.06 46.31 -33.92
N GLU A 268 21.18 45.79 -35.14
CA GLU A 268 21.65 46.58 -36.30
C GLU A 268 20.72 47.78 -36.60
N ARG A 269 19.50 47.81 -36.05
CA ARG A 269 18.47 48.83 -36.30
C ARG A 269 17.84 49.36 -35.00
N PRO A 270 18.61 50.00 -34.10
CA PRO A 270 18.17 50.30 -32.74
C PRO A 270 17.06 51.36 -32.64
N PHE A 271 16.82 52.14 -33.70
CA PHE A 271 15.79 53.18 -33.74
C PHE A 271 14.52 52.78 -34.49
N ASP A 272 14.50 51.60 -35.13
CA ASP A 272 13.31 51.10 -35.83
C ASP A 272 12.32 50.50 -34.81
N PRO A 273 11.10 51.06 -34.67
CA PRO A 273 10.11 50.54 -33.71
C PRO A 273 9.74 49.08 -33.95
N MET A 274 9.77 48.59 -35.20
CA MET A 274 9.49 47.18 -35.52
C MET A 274 10.67 46.29 -35.16
N ALA A 275 11.91 46.75 -35.38
CA ALA A 275 13.10 46.01 -34.93
C ALA A 275 13.14 45.90 -33.40
N ARG A 276 12.79 46.98 -32.69
CA ARG A 276 12.67 47.02 -31.23
C ARG A 276 11.52 46.16 -30.71
N LEU A 277 10.39 46.12 -31.43
CA LEU A 277 9.29 45.20 -31.14
C LEU A 277 9.73 43.74 -31.25
N LEU A 278 10.43 43.36 -32.32
CA LEU A 278 10.94 42.00 -32.49
C LEU A 278 12.01 41.66 -31.44
N GLU A 279 12.90 42.60 -31.11
CA GLU A 279 13.88 42.47 -30.03
C GLU A 279 13.19 42.17 -28.69
N ALA A 280 12.11 42.89 -28.36
CA ALA A 280 11.33 42.63 -27.15
C ALA A 280 10.77 41.19 -27.13
N TRP A 281 10.17 40.74 -28.24
CA TRP A 281 9.68 39.35 -28.37
C TRP A 281 10.79 38.31 -28.22
N ILE A 282 11.99 38.56 -28.75
CA ILE A 282 13.13 37.66 -28.58
C ILE A 282 13.61 37.63 -27.12
N TYR A 283 13.61 38.75 -26.39
CA TYR A 283 13.88 38.74 -24.95
C TYR A 283 12.85 37.92 -24.16
N LEU A 284 11.58 37.96 -24.57
CA LEU A 284 10.54 37.09 -24.01
C LEU A 284 10.87 35.61 -24.27
N ASP A 285 11.28 35.25 -25.49
CA ASP A 285 11.68 33.88 -25.83
C ASP A 285 12.93 33.43 -25.04
N GLN A 286 13.86 34.36 -24.77
CA GLN A 286 15.00 34.14 -23.88
C GLN A 286 14.62 34.18 -22.39
N GLY A 287 13.35 34.32 -22.03
CA GLY A 287 12.91 34.43 -20.64
C GLY A 287 13.47 35.62 -19.86
N ASN A 288 13.99 36.64 -20.55
CA ASN A 288 14.43 37.91 -19.96
C ASN A 288 13.26 38.91 -20.00
N TRP A 289 12.23 38.60 -19.20
CA TRP A 289 10.94 39.31 -19.22
C TRP A 289 11.06 40.79 -18.87
N GLU A 290 11.96 41.15 -17.96
CA GLU A 290 12.13 42.53 -17.51
C GLU A 290 12.66 43.43 -18.63
N GLU A 291 13.65 42.96 -19.39
CA GLU A 291 14.18 43.72 -20.51
C GLU A 291 13.15 43.83 -21.64
N GLY A 292 12.48 42.74 -22.01
CA GLY A 292 11.41 42.79 -23.02
C GLY A 292 10.25 43.71 -22.63
N GLU A 293 9.86 43.72 -21.35
CA GLU A 293 8.81 44.58 -20.82
C GLU A 293 9.18 46.06 -20.87
N LYS A 294 10.42 46.43 -20.49
CA LYS A 294 10.92 47.81 -20.62
C LYS A 294 10.80 48.30 -22.06
N ILE A 295 11.11 47.42 -23.03
CA ILE A 295 11.01 47.74 -24.44
C ILE A 295 9.54 47.89 -24.86
N PHE A 296 8.65 46.95 -24.53
CA PHE A 296 7.23 47.04 -24.88
C PHE A 296 6.54 48.30 -24.33
N VAL A 297 6.86 48.70 -23.10
CA VAL A 297 6.33 49.93 -22.50
C VAL A 297 6.81 51.18 -23.25
N SER A 298 8.04 51.17 -23.77
CA SER A 298 8.61 52.29 -24.53
C SER A 298 8.08 52.42 -25.97
N LEU A 299 7.47 51.36 -26.52
CA LEU A 299 6.99 51.33 -27.90
C LEU A 299 5.66 52.08 -28.08
N PRO A 300 5.35 52.61 -29.28
CA PRO A 300 4.09 53.32 -29.55
C PRO A 300 2.83 52.49 -29.26
N SER A 301 1.74 53.11 -28.76
CA SER A 301 0.52 52.43 -28.33
C SER A 301 -0.33 51.80 -29.42
N HIS A 302 -0.15 52.25 -30.67
CA HIS A 302 -0.85 51.72 -31.84
C HIS A 302 -0.35 50.32 -32.27
N LEU A 303 0.77 49.84 -31.72
CA LEU A 303 1.32 48.52 -32.05
C LEU A 303 0.59 47.44 -31.24
N ALA A 304 -0.37 46.75 -31.86
CA ALA A 304 -1.17 45.69 -31.22
C ALA A 304 -0.30 44.61 -30.53
N LEU A 305 0.79 44.19 -31.18
CA LEU A 305 1.72 43.17 -30.67
C LEU A 305 2.47 43.59 -29.38
N ARG A 306 2.56 44.89 -29.06
CA ARG A 306 3.13 45.33 -27.78
C ARG A 306 2.24 44.87 -26.61
N TRP A 307 0.93 45.00 -26.78
CA TRP A 307 -0.06 44.65 -25.76
C TRP A 307 -0.10 43.14 -25.58
N ALA A 308 0.00 42.40 -26.68
CA ALA A 308 0.11 40.95 -26.65
C ALA A 308 1.37 40.47 -25.91
N GLY A 309 2.52 41.10 -26.16
CA GLY A 309 3.77 40.79 -25.47
C GLY A 309 3.72 41.08 -23.96
N LEU A 310 3.21 42.25 -23.56
CA LEU A 310 3.01 42.60 -22.15
C LEU A 310 2.05 41.62 -21.44
N ALA A 311 0.94 41.29 -22.08
CA ALA A 311 -0.04 40.35 -21.54
C ALA A 311 0.54 38.94 -21.40
N LEU A 312 1.28 38.45 -22.41
CA LEU A 312 1.93 37.15 -22.38
C LEU A 312 2.99 37.06 -21.27
N GLY A 313 3.78 38.12 -21.08
CA GLY A 313 4.74 38.22 -19.97
C GLY A 313 4.06 38.10 -18.60
N ARG A 314 2.89 38.73 -18.42
CA ARG A 314 2.08 38.60 -17.20
C ARG A 314 1.47 37.20 -17.04
N ILE A 315 0.94 36.60 -18.11
CA ILE A 315 0.43 35.22 -18.11
C ILE A 315 1.52 34.24 -17.69
N LYS A 316 2.74 34.36 -18.21
CA LYS A 316 3.87 33.47 -17.86
C LYS A 316 4.35 33.62 -16.41
N LYS A 317 4.13 34.78 -15.79
CA LYS A 317 4.35 35.02 -14.36
C LYS A 317 3.13 34.63 -13.49
N SER A 318 2.10 34.01 -14.08
CA SER A 318 0.81 33.69 -13.43
C SER A 318 0.03 34.91 -12.92
N LEU A 319 0.33 36.11 -13.42
CA LEU A 319 -0.33 37.37 -13.06
C LEU A 319 -1.53 37.63 -13.99
N TYR A 320 -2.50 36.73 -13.98
CA TYR A 320 -3.60 36.73 -14.96
C TYR A 320 -4.51 37.96 -14.89
N GLN A 321 -4.74 38.51 -13.69
CA GLN A 321 -5.54 39.72 -13.53
C GLN A 321 -4.84 40.94 -14.12
N GLU A 322 -3.52 41.08 -13.90
CA GLU A 322 -2.72 42.12 -14.55
C GLU A 322 -2.69 41.92 -16.07
N ALA A 323 -2.60 40.69 -16.54
CA ALA A 323 -2.68 40.40 -17.98
C ALA A 323 -4.01 40.88 -18.59
N ARG A 324 -5.14 40.65 -17.91
CA ARG A 324 -6.45 41.17 -18.34
C ARG A 324 -6.49 42.70 -18.33
N GLU A 325 -5.88 43.35 -17.34
CA GLU A 325 -5.83 44.82 -17.29
C GLU A 325 -5.02 45.40 -18.45
N VAL A 326 -3.86 44.81 -18.77
CA VAL A 326 -3.06 45.16 -19.96
C VAL A 326 -3.87 44.99 -21.25
N LEU A 327 -4.58 43.86 -21.40
CA LEU A 327 -5.41 43.59 -22.58
C LEU A 327 -6.63 44.53 -22.67
N ARG A 328 -7.16 44.98 -21.53
CA ARG A 328 -8.24 45.97 -21.45
C ARG A 328 -7.77 47.34 -21.93
N GLN A 329 -6.54 47.74 -21.58
CA GLN A 329 -5.94 48.98 -22.08
C GLN A 329 -5.70 48.92 -23.61
N GLY A 330 -5.36 47.73 -24.13
CA GLY A 330 -5.22 47.47 -25.57
C GLY A 330 -6.54 47.24 -26.32
N LYS A 331 -7.71 47.43 -25.71
CA LYS A 331 -9.02 47.01 -26.28
C LYS A 331 -9.34 47.61 -27.66
N ALA A 332 -8.87 48.82 -27.93
CA ALA A 332 -9.08 49.47 -29.23
C ALA A 332 -8.46 48.71 -30.41
N HIS A 333 -7.43 47.89 -30.16
CA HIS A 333 -6.65 47.16 -31.17
C HIS A 333 -7.09 45.69 -31.33
N TRP A 334 -8.16 45.27 -30.67
CA TRP A 334 -8.62 43.88 -30.74
C TRP A 334 -9.12 43.46 -32.13
N GLY A 335 -9.57 44.42 -32.94
CA GLY A 335 -9.91 44.16 -34.35
C GLY A 335 -8.69 43.94 -35.24
N GLU A 336 -7.49 44.33 -34.79
CA GLU A 336 -6.24 44.28 -35.57
C GLU A 336 -5.46 42.98 -35.32
N SER A 337 -5.60 42.37 -34.14
CA SER A 337 -4.86 41.15 -33.77
C SER A 337 -5.75 40.15 -33.03
N ARG A 338 -5.87 38.95 -33.62
CA ARG A 338 -6.65 37.83 -33.06
C ARG A 338 -6.00 37.28 -31.79
N LEU A 339 -4.68 37.43 -31.67
CA LEU A 339 -3.89 37.03 -30.51
C LEU A 339 -4.35 37.70 -29.21
N LEU A 340 -4.81 38.97 -29.23
CA LEU A 340 -5.25 39.68 -28.03
C LEU A 340 -6.49 39.03 -27.40
N GLY A 341 -7.47 38.64 -28.22
CA GLY A 341 -8.64 37.88 -27.77
C GLY A 341 -8.25 36.49 -27.27
N CYS A 342 -7.33 35.81 -27.95
CA CYS A 342 -6.80 34.51 -27.50
C CYS A 342 -6.11 34.62 -26.13
N LEU A 343 -5.24 35.62 -25.93
CA LEU A 343 -4.55 35.86 -24.66
C LEU A 343 -5.51 36.25 -23.53
N TRP A 344 -6.61 36.95 -23.84
CA TRP A 344 -7.69 37.17 -22.86
C TRP A 344 -8.33 35.84 -22.47
N GLY A 345 -8.65 35.00 -23.46
CA GLY A 345 -9.16 33.66 -23.22
C GLY A 345 -8.24 32.80 -22.35
N ILE A 346 -6.93 32.83 -22.64
CA ILE A 346 -5.88 32.13 -21.87
C ILE A 346 -5.79 32.67 -20.43
N ALA A 347 -5.78 33.99 -20.24
CA ALA A 347 -5.74 34.60 -18.91
C ALA A 347 -7.00 34.27 -18.11
N SER A 348 -8.17 34.31 -18.75
CA SER A 348 -9.45 33.92 -18.13
C SER A 348 -9.47 32.43 -17.77
N LEU A 349 -8.92 31.56 -18.62
CA LEU A 349 -8.73 30.14 -18.31
C LEU A 349 -7.83 29.96 -17.07
N GLY A 350 -6.70 30.67 -17.00
CA GLY A 350 -5.79 30.66 -15.85
C GLY A 350 -6.41 31.20 -14.54
N MET A 351 -7.39 32.10 -14.62
CA MET A 351 -8.19 32.57 -13.47
C MET A 351 -9.34 31.61 -13.10
N GLY A 352 -9.60 30.58 -13.91
CA GLY A 352 -10.79 29.74 -13.78
C GLY A 352 -12.10 30.46 -14.12
N ASP A 353 -12.04 31.57 -14.85
CA ASP A 353 -13.19 32.28 -15.41
C ASP A 353 -13.60 31.61 -16.74
N MET A 354 -14.27 30.48 -16.59
CA MET A 354 -14.64 29.61 -17.70
C MET A 354 -15.65 30.30 -18.65
N GLY A 355 -16.55 31.14 -18.13
CA GLY A 355 -17.50 31.87 -18.96
C GLY A 355 -16.80 32.79 -19.97
N GLU A 356 -15.84 33.58 -19.50
CA GLU A 356 -15.04 34.45 -20.34
C GLU A 356 -14.07 33.66 -21.24
N ALA A 357 -13.44 32.60 -20.72
CA ALA A 357 -12.57 31.74 -21.53
C ALA A 357 -13.33 31.18 -22.75
N ARG A 358 -14.56 30.68 -22.57
CA ARG A 358 -15.40 30.18 -23.66
C ARG A 358 -15.83 31.27 -24.63
N ARG A 359 -16.14 32.48 -24.14
CA ARG A 359 -16.51 33.62 -25.00
C ARG A 359 -15.39 34.05 -25.95
N HIS A 360 -14.14 33.87 -25.55
CA HIS A 360 -12.98 34.32 -26.32
C HIS A 360 -12.27 33.19 -27.08
N LEU A 361 -12.26 31.97 -26.54
CA LEU A 361 -11.68 30.80 -27.22
C LEU A 361 -12.70 30.03 -28.07
N GLY A 362 -14.00 30.04 -27.71
CA GLY A 362 -15.03 29.15 -28.26
C GLY A 362 -16.01 29.73 -29.30
N ARG A 363 -15.78 30.93 -29.87
CA ARG A 363 -16.74 31.52 -30.83
C ARG A 363 -16.88 30.71 -32.13
N PRO A 364 -18.13 30.47 -32.60
CA PRO A 364 -18.44 29.76 -33.85
C PRO A 364 -18.37 30.63 -35.12
N GLU A 365 -17.95 31.90 -35.03
CA GLU A 365 -17.87 32.82 -36.17
C GLU A 365 -16.77 32.46 -37.21
N PHE A 366 -16.03 31.35 -37.02
CA PHE A 366 -14.85 31.02 -37.80
C PHE A 366 -14.87 29.58 -38.31
N SER A 367 -14.42 29.40 -39.56
CA SER A 367 -14.06 28.09 -40.11
C SER A 367 -12.88 27.50 -39.33
N GLU A 368 -12.94 26.23 -38.96
CA GLU A 368 -11.84 25.53 -38.29
C GLU A 368 -10.55 25.47 -39.11
N GLU A 369 -10.64 25.62 -40.44
CA GLU A 369 -9.52 25.56 -41.37
C GLU A 369 -8.64 26.81 -41.33
N GLU A 370 -9.13 27.91 -40.74
CA GLU A 370 -8.43 29.21 -40.69
C GLU A 370 -7.76 29.51 -39.32
N LEU A 371 -7.85 28.59 -38.35
CA LEU A 371 -7.37 28.81 -36.99
C LEU A 371 -5.84 28.58 -36.86
N PRO A 372 -5.07 29.49 -36.24
CA PRO A 372 -3.67 29.25 -35.91
C PRO A 372 -3.49 28.05 -34.96
N ALA A 373 -2.38 27.32 -35.10
CA ALA A 373 -2.07 26.15 -34.27
C ALA A 373 -2.13 26.45 -32.76
N LEU A 374 -1.68 27.64 -32.33
CA LEU A 374 -1.78 28.10 -30.95
C LEU A 374 -3.23 28.15 -30.45
N LEU A 375 -4.15 28.72 -31.23
CA LEU A 375 -5.57 28.82 -30.83
C LEU A 375 -6.24 27.44 -30.80
N LEU A 376 -5.90 26.53 -31.72
CA LEU A 376 -6.35 25.14 -31.68
C LEU A 376 -5.84 24.40 -30.43
N ALA A 377 -4.57 24.61 -30.06
CA ALA A 377 -4.01 24.05 -28.83
C ALA A 377 -4.70 24.61 -27.58
N GLN A 378 -5.02 25.91 -27.53
CA GLN A 378 -5.79 26.48 -26.42
C GLN A 378 -7.23 26.00 -26.38
N ARG A 379 -7.89 25.84 -27.53
CA ARG A 379 -9.23 25.24 -27.61
C ARG A 379 -9.21 23.79 -27.16
N ALA A 380 -8.18 23.03 -27.51
CA ALA A 380 -8.01 21.67 -27.05
C ALA A 380 -7.76 21.60 -25.54
N LEU A 381 -6.99 22.53 -24.98
CA LEU A 381 -6.76 22.65 -23.53
C LEU A 381 -8.03 23.06 -22.78
N MET A 382 -8.81 23.97 -23.36
CA MET A 382 -10.13 24.34 -22.89
C MET A 382 -11.09 23.14 -22.95
N ALA A 383 -11.12 22.41 -24.07
CA ALA A 383 -11.91 21.19 -24.24
C ALA A 383 -11.50 20.14 -23.21
N LEU A 384 -10.20 19.96 -22.94
CA LEU A 384 -9.73 19.13 -21.82
C LEU A 384 -10.26 19.64 -20.49
N ALA A 385 -10.19 20.94 -20.20
CA ALA A 385 -10.74 21.49 -18.96
C ALA A 385 -12.26 21.25 -18.80
N TRP A 386 -13.00 21.21 -19.92
CA TRP A 386 -14.42 20.82 -19.95
C TRP A 386 -14.67 19.32 -20.07
N ASN A 387 -13.60 18.55 -20.18
CA ASN A 387 -13.65 17.12 -20.38
C ASN A 387 -14.38 16.69 -21.70
N GLU A 388 -14.16 17.46 -22.75
CA GLU A 388 -14.52 17.07 -24.11
C GLU A 388 -13.32 16.33 -24.74
N PHE A 389 -12.96 15.14 -24.23
CA PHE A 389 -11.72 14.42 -24.62
C PHE A 389 -11.60 14.13 -26.12
N ALA A 390 -12.70 13.72 -26.76
CA ALA A 390 -12.71 13.44 -28.19
C ALA A 390 -12.40 14.71 -28.99
N GLU A 391 -12.95 15.84 -28.55
CA GLU A 391 -12.73 17.13 -29.17
C GLU A 391 -11.32 17.67 -28.88
N ALA A 392 -10.86 17.55 -27.64
CA ALA A 392 -9.50 17.87 -27.26
C ALA A 392 -8.46 17.09 -28.08
N GLN A 393 -8.67 15.77 -28.25
CA GLN A 393 -7.77 14.94 -29.04
C GLN A 393 -7.78 15.38 -30.51
N ARG A 394 -8.96 15.57 -31.10
CA ARG A 394 -9.12 16.02 -32.50
C ARG A 394 -8.44 17.38 -32.73
N LEU A 395 -8.67 18.35 -31.85
CA LEU A 395 -8.07 19.69 -31.92
C LEU A 395 -6.55 19.65 -31.69
N SER A 396 -6.07 18.79 -30.78
CA SER A 396 -4.64 18.60 -30.53
C SER A 396 -3.92 18.00 -31.74
N GLU A 397 -4.50 16.97 -32.36
CA GLU A 397 -3.96 16.33 -33.57
C GLU A 397 -3.91 17.34 -34.74
N LYS A 398 -4.96 18.15 -34.91
CA LYS A 398 -4.96 19.25 -35.90
C LYS A 398 -3.90 20.31 -35.60
N ALA A 399 -3.75 20.73 -34.34
CA ALA A 399 -2.72 21.70 -33.95
C ALA A 399 -1.31 21.18 -34.28
N LEU A 400 -1.04 19.91 -33.99
CA LEU A 400 0.23 19.25 -34.32
C LEU A 400 0.43 19.04 -35.82
N HIS A 401 -0.63 18.81 -36.60
CA HIS A 401 -0.53 18.73 -38.05
C HIS A 401 -0.15 20.08 -38.67
N LEU A 402 -0.69 21.18 -38.14
CA LEU A 402 -0.38 22.54 -38.62
C LEU A 402 0.99 23.02 -38.16
N ASN A 403 1.42 22.65 -36.95
CA ASN A 403 2.75 22.95 -36.43
C ASN A 403 3.27 21.79 -35.56
N PRO A 404 4.04 20.86 -36.14
CA PRO A 404 4.61 19.72 -35.39
C PRO A 404 5.59 20.13 -34.29
N ASP A 405 6.23 21.29 -34.44
CA ASP A 405 7.26 21.80 -33.53
C ASP A 405 6.67 22.69 -32.42
N SER A 406 5.34 22.85 -32.35
CA SER A 406 4.68 23.66 -31.32
C SER A 406 4.94 23.08 -29.91
N PRO A 407 5.66 23.80 -29.01
CA PRO A 407 5.89 23.32 -27.65
C PRO A 407 4.58 23.13 -26.87
N THR A 408 3.61 24.05 -27.03
CA THR A 408 2.30 23.93 -26.36
C THR A 408 1.52 22.72 -26.87
N ALA A 409 1.53 22.44 -28.18
CA ALA A 409 0.81 21.27 -28.73
C ALA A 409 1.47 19.94 -28.36
N GLN A 410 2.81 19.88 -28.29
CA GLN A 410 3.54 18.70 -27.82
C GLN A 410 3.30 18.43 -26.32
N LEU A 411 3.27 19.48 -25.50
CA LEU A 411 2.92 19.38 -24.08
C LEU A 411 1.50 18.83 -23.90
N LEU A 412 0.54 19.37 -24.66
CA LEU A 412 -0.85 18.92 -24.68
C LEU A 412 -0.97 17.43 -25.08
N ARG A 413 -0.21 16.99 -26.09
CA ARG A 413 -0.11 15.57 -26.46
C ARG A 413 0.41 14.74 -25.30
N GLY A 414 1.42 15.22 -24.57
CA GLY A 414 1.92 14.57 -23.36
C GLY A 414 0.80 14.32 -22.34
N VAL A 415 -0.05 15.31 -22.11
CA VAL A 415 -1.21 15.19 -21.19
C VAL A 415 -2.27 14.22 -21.70
N LEU A 416 -2.56 14.21 -23.00
CA LEU A 416 -3.48 13.24 -23.62
C LEU A 416 -2.95 11.79 -23.58
N LEU A 417 -1.65 11.59 -23.74
CA LEU A 417 -1.02 10.27 -23.60
C LEU A 417 -1.06 9.81 -22.14
N ARG A 418 -0.76 10.72 -21.22
CA ARG A 418 -0.87 10.49 -19.77
C ARG A 418 -2.28 10.08 -19.36
N SER A 419 -3.32 10.73 -19.90
CA SER A 419 -4.72 10.36 -19.58
C SER A 419 -5.10 8.96 -20.09
N LYS A 420 -4.40 8.46 -21.11
CA LYS A 420 -4.52 7.09 -21.64
C LYS A 420 -3.63 6.07 -20.90
N GLY A 421 -2.84 6.51 -19.92
CA GLY A 421 -1.91 5.67 -19.14
C GLY A 421 -0.54 5.47 -19.77
N ASP A 422 -0.26 6.07 -20.93
CA ASP A 422 1.04 6.00 -21.60
C ASP A 422 2.00 7.06 -21.05
N LEU A 423 2.59 6.80 -19.88
CA LEU A 423 3.50 7.75 -19.22
C LEU A 423 4.84 7.91 -19.94
N GLU A 424 5.35 6.85 -20.58
CA GLU A 424 6.62 6.90 -21.30
C GLU A 424 6.47 7.70 -22.59
N GLY A 425 5.39 7.46 -23.35
CA GLY A 425 5.02 8.28 -24.49
C GLY A 425 4.71 9.72 -24.09
N ALA A 426 4.05 9.93 -22.94
CA ALA A 426 3.81 11.27 -22.39
C ALA A 426 5.12 12.01 -22.11
N LEU A 427 6.07 11.37 -21.41
CA LEU A 427 7.39 11.96 -21.14
C LEU A 427 8.12 12.25 -22.45
N GLY A 428 8.07 11.35 -23.43
CA GLY A 428 8.64 11.57 -24.76
C GLY A 428 8.08 12.81 -25.46
N ALA A 429 6.77 13.04 -25.40
CA ALA A 429 6.13 14.24 -25.97
C ALA A 429 6.53 15.52 -25.22
N VAL A 430 6.59 15.49 -23.89
CA VAL A 430 7.04 16.61 -23.07
C VAL A 430 8.52 16.95 -23.34
N LEU A 431 9.37 15.93 -23.50
CA LEU A 431 10.78 16.15 -23.86
C LEU A 431 10.94 16.76 -25.25
N LYS A 432 10.07 16.45 -26.21
CA LYS A 432 10.05 17.14 -27.52
C LYS A 432 9.67 18.62 -27.38
N ALA A 433 8.72 18.96 -26.50
CA ALA A 433 8.43 20.36 -26.20
C ALA A 433 9.67 21.07 -25.63
N LEU A 434 10.41 20.41 -24.72
CA LEU A 434 11.64 20.96 -24.12
C LEU A 434 12.84 21.00 -25.08
N GLN A 435 12.89 20.14 -26.10
CA GLN A 435 13.90 20.26 -27.16
C GLN A 435 13.73 21.56 -27.94
N ARG A 436 12.49 22.01 -28.12
CA ARG A 436 12.17 23.23 -28.84
C ARG A 436 12.25 24.48 -27.97
N ASP A 437 11.72 24.39 -26.75
CA ASP A 437 11.75 25.45 -25.73
C ASP A 437 12.29 24.87 -24.41
N PRO A 438 13.64 24.87 -24.20
CA PRO A 438 14.25 24.31 -22.99
C PRO A 438 13.86 25.01 -21.69
N ARG A 439 13.27 26.21 -21.78
CA ARG A 439 12.86 27.05 -20.65
C ARG A 439 11.36 27.08 -20.47
N TYR A 440 10.63 26.20 -21.14
CA TYR A 440 9.18 26.11 -21.04
C TYR A 440 8.77 25.56 -19.67
N LEU A 441 8.53 26.45 -18.71
CA LEU A 441 8.24 26.12 -17.31
C LEU A 441 7.14 25.05 -17.15
N PRO A 442 5.97 25.13 -17.83
CA PRO A 442 4.99 24.05 -17.81
C PRO A 442 5.51 22.67 -18.20
N ALA A 443 6.34 22.59 -19.25
CA ALA A 443 6.92 21.33 -19.70
C ALA A 443 8.01 20.82 -18.74
N LEU A 444 8.78 21.69 -18.10
CA LEU A 444 9.74 21.30 -17.05
C LEU A 444 9.03 20.68 -15.84
N ILE A 445 7.92 21.30 -15.40
CA ILE A 445 7.10 20.77 -14.30
C ILE A 445 6.52 19.41 -14.69
N GLN A 446 5.91 19.29 -15.87
CA GLN A 446 5.37 18.01 -16.35
C GLN A 446 6.46 16.94 -16.53
N ALA A 447 7.65 17.30 -17.00
CA ALA A 447 8.79 16.39 -17.12
C ALA A 447 9.25 15.91 -15.75
N ALA A 448 9.29 16.79 -14.74
CA ALA A 448 9.60 16.42 -13.37
C ALA A 448 8.55 15.47 -12.78
N GLU A 449 7.27 15.78 -12.94
CA GLU A 449 6.15 14.94 -12.49
C GLU A 449 6.21 13.55 -13.12
N LEU A 450 6.32 13.48 -14.45
CA LEU A 450 6.37 12.21 -15.19
C LEU A 450 7.65 11.43 -14.86
N SER A 451 8.79 12.10 -14.70
CA SER A 451 10.04 11.45 -14.29
C SER A 451 9.91 10.89 -12.87
N TRP A 452 9.35 11.65 -11.91
CA TRP A 452 9.11 11.13 -10.57
C TRP A 452 8.13 9.96 -10.62
N GLY A 453 7.08 10.09 -11.43
CA GLY A 453 6.11 9.06 -11.77
C GLY A 453 6.70 7.80 -12.37
N LEU A 454 7.84 7.86 -13.05
CA LEU A 454 8.54 6.72 -13.64
C LEU A 454 9.73 6.24 -12.79
N GLU A 455 9.78 6.62 -11.50
CA GLU A 455 10.85 6.29 -10.53
C GLU A 455 12.22 6.91 -10.86
N LYS A 456 12.26 7.84 -11.81
CA LYS A 456 13.44 8.58 -12.24
C LYS A 456 13.69 9.79 -11.33
N SER A 457 13.89 9.52 -10.04
CA SER A 457 13.97 10.55 -8.99
C SER A 457 15.16 11.51 -9.13
N LYS A 458 16.24 11.08 -9.81
CA LYS A 458 17.38 11.95 -10.12
C LYS A 458 17.01 12.94 -11.23
N GLU A 459 16.50 12.44 -12.37
CA GLU A 459 15.99 13.30 -13.44
C GLU A 459 14.87 14.25 -12.98
N ALA A 460 13.92 13.75 -12.17
CA ALA A 460 12.83 14.58 -11.64
C ALA A 460 13.34 15.80 -10.86
N ARG A 461 14.37 15.60 -10.03
CA ARG A 461 15.02 16.69 -9.28
C ARG A 461 15.80 17.64 -10.19
N ALA A 462 16.42 17.13 -11.24
CA ALA A 462 17.12 17.98 -12.22
C ALA A 462 16.13 18.92 -12.92
N PHE A 463 15.00 18.40 -13.42
CA PHE A 463 13.95 19.22 -14.03
C PHE A 463 13.32 20.21 -13.05
N LEU A 464 13.08 19.80 -11.79
CA LEU A 464 12.62 20.71 -10.75
C LEU A 464 13.62 21.82 -10.43
N GLY A 465 14.92 21.50 -10.35
CA GLY A 465 15.96 22.50 -10.12
C GLY A 465 16.01 23.55 -11.24
N LEU A 466 15.83 23.12 -12.49
CA LEU A 466 15.69 24.05 -13.63
C LEU A 466 14.42 24.91 -13.51
N ALA A 467 13.28 24.30 -13.16
CA ALA A 467 12.01 25.02 -12.98
C ALA A 467 12.08 26.05 -11.84
N GLU A 468 12.69 25.69 -10.70
CA GLU A 468 12.90 26.56 -9.54
C GLU A 468 13.84 27.71 -9.86
N GLY A 469 14.91 27.47 -10.65
CA GLY A 469 15.80 28.52 -11.13
C GLY A 469 15.13 29.52 -12.08
N LEU A 470 14.14 29.09 -12.86
CA LEU A 470 13.40 29.95 -13.79
C LEU A 470 12.30 30.78 -13.10
N SER A 471 11.61 30.20 -12.12
CA SER A 471 10.54 30.87 -11.39
C SER A 471 10.56 30.49 -9.91
N PRO A 472 11.45 31.12 -9.11
CA PRO A 472 11.49 30.92 -7.67
C PRO A 472 10.12 31.23 -7.05
N GLY A 473 9.62 30.31 -6.22
CA GLY A 473 8.33 30.48 -5.54
C GLY A 473 7.09 30.15 -6.37
N ASN A 474 7.20 29.64 -7.60
CA ASN A 474 6.04 29.18 -8.37
C ASN A 474 5.22 28.13 -7.58
N PRO A 475 3.89 28.30 -7.40
CA PRO A 475 3.09 27.41 -6.57
C PRO A 475 3.17 25.93 -6.99
N SER A 476 3.20 25.64 -8.29
CA SER A 476 3.23 24.26 -8.81
C SER A 476 4.59 23.59 -8.56
N VAL A 477 5.70 24.34 -8.69
CA VAL A 477 7.06 23.87 -8.36
C VAL A 477 7.19 23.62 -6.86
N LEU A 478 6.71 24.54 -6.03
CA LEU A 478 6.71 24.40 -4.57
C LEU A 478 5.90 23.19 -4.12
N LEU A 479 4.71 22.99 -4.71
CA LEU A 479 3.82 21.88 -4.39
C LEU A 479 4.46 20.53 -4.75
N LEU A 480 4.95 20.36 -5.97
CA LEU A 480 5.61 19.12 -6.40
C LEU A 480 6.81 18.80 -5.51
N THR A 481 7.62 19.81 -5.18
CA THR A 481 8.76 19.65 -4.28
C THR A 481 8.31 19.28 -2.86
N ALA A 482 7.24 19.90 -2.35
CA ALA A 482 6.68 19.55 -1.05
C ALA A 482 6.20 18.10 -0.99
N TYR A 483 5.55 17.60 -2.02
CA TYR A 483 5.13 16.19 -2.11
C TYR A 483 6.31 15.23 -2.22
N MET A 484 7.37 15.59 -2.93
CA MET A 484 8.61 14.81 -2.95
C MET A 484 9.30 14.78 -1.56
N ASP A 485 9.24 15.89 -0.83
CA ASP A 485 9.76 15.97 0.55
C ASP A 485 8.91 15.15 1.52
N LEU A 486 7.57 15.18 1.37
CA LEU A 486 6.67 14.29 2.09
C LEU A 486 7.06 12.83 1.81
N ALA A 487 7.20 12.43 0.55
CA ALA A 487 7.57 11.05 0.20
C ALA A 487 8.93 10.61 0.81
N ARG A 488 9.83 11.55 1.11
CA ARG A 488 11.12 11.30 1.79
C ARG A 488 11.08 11.42 3.32
N GLY A 489 9.93 11.75 3.91
CA GLY A 489 9.80 11.97 5.34
C GLY A 489 10.30 13.34 5.82
N GLU A 490 10.61 14.28 4.93
CA GLU A 490 11.13 15.62 5.25
C GLU A 490 9.98 16.59 5.59
N SER A 491 9.19 16.26 6.62
CA SER A 491 7.95 16.94 6.98
C SER A 491 8.10 18.46 7.22
N ASP A 492 9.20 18.90 7.83
CA ASP A 492 9.42 20.34 8.09
C ASP A 492 9.65 21.15 6.82
N LYS A 493 10.39 20.58 5.86
CA LYS A 493 10.64 21.21 4.56
C LYS A 493 9.37 21.24 3.70
N ALA A 494 8.60 20.16 3.73
CA ALA A 494 7.29 20.09 3.08
C ALA A 494 6.35 21.17 3.66
N LYS A 495 6.27 21.28 4.99
CA LYS A 495 5.42 22.27 5.67
C LYS A 495 5.69 23.69 5.17
N ARG A 496 6.95 24.16 5.20
CA ARG A 496 7.30 25.53 4.77
C ARG A 496 6.92 25.82 3.32
N ARG A 497 7.06 24.82 2.43
CA ARG A 497 6.68 24.98 1.02
C ARG A 497 5.17 25.02 0.85
N LEU A 498 4.42 24.20 1.58
CA LEU A 498 2.95 24.23 1.56
C LEU A 498 2.40 25.55 2.12
N GLU A 499 3.04 26.11 3.16
CA GLU A 499 2.72 27.46 3.68
C GLU A 499 2.88 28.52 2.58
N ALA A 500 4.02 28.53 1.90
CA ALA A 500 4.28 29.45 0.79
C ALA A 500 3.32 29.29 -0.40
N VAL A 501 2.79 28.08 -0.64
CA VAL A 501 1.74 27.84 -1.64
C VAL A 501 0.42 28.47 -1.20
N LEU A 502 -0.02 28.24 0.03
CA LEU A 502 -1.29 28.80 0.54
C LEU A 502 -1.26 30.32 0.72
N GLU A 503 -0.09 30.92 0.93
CA GLU A 503 0.08 32.38 0.94
C GLU A 503 -0.21 33.00 -0.44
N GLN A 504 0.13 32.30 -1.53
CA GLN A 504 -0.09 32.75 -2.91
C GLN A 504 -1.47 32.34 -3.43
N ASP A 505 -1.92 31.14 -3.07
CA ASP A 505 -3.14 30.53 -3.56
C ASP A 505 -3.89 29.85 -2.39
N PRO A 506 -4.74 30.61 -1.67
CA PRO A 506 -5.55 30.08 -0.58
C PRO A 506 -6.56 29.00 -0.99
N PHE A 507 -6.82 28.83 -2.30
CA PHE A 507 -7.72 27.82 -2.86
C PHE A 507 -6.93 26.67 -3.54
N SER A 508 -5.72 26.39 -3.06
CA SER A 508 -4.97 25.20 -3.47
C SER A 508 -5.42 23.95 -2.71
N SER A 509 -6.25 23.10 -3.34
CA SER A 509 -6.73 21.85 -2.73
C SER A 509 -5.57 20.93 -2.35
N GLU A 510 -4.55 20.85 -3.19
CA GLU A 510 -3.42 19.96 -2.93
C GLU A 510 -2.53 20.47 -1.80
N ALA A 511 -2.48 21.78 -1.56
CA ALA A 511 -1.74 22.28 -0.40
C ALA A 511 -2.43 21.87 0.91
N HIS A 512 -3.76 22.05 0.99
CA HIS A 512 -4.58 21.56 2.10
C HIS A 512 -4.45 20.04 2.29
N MET A 513 -4.51 19.26 1.20
CA MET A 513 -4.28 17.82 1.25
C MET A 513 -2.88 17.48 1.79
N GLY A 514 -1.84 18.21 1.37
CA GLY A 514 -0.48 18.05 1.88
C GLY A 514 -0.37 18.32 3.39
N PHE A 515 -1.07 19.34 3.91
CA PHE A 515 -1.19 19.58 5.35
C PHE A 515 -1.97 18.47 6.07
N GLY A 516 -3.05 17.96 5.49
CA GLY A 516 -3.78 16.83 6.03
C GLY A 516 -2.88 15.59 6.19
N ILE A 517 -2.03 15.32 5.20
CA ILE A 517 -1.02 14.25 5.26
C ILE A 517 0.01 14.51 6.37
N LEU A 518 0.50 15.75 6.52
CA LEU A 518 1.41 16.13 7.61
C LEU A 518 0.79 15.90 9.00
N GLU A 519 -0.47 16.28 9.20
CA GLU A 519 -1.16 16.11 10.48
C GLU A 519 -1.41 14.63 10.81
N MET A 520 -1.74 13.81 9.81
CA MET A 520 -1.85 12.35 10.01
C MET A 520 -0.52 11.74 10.46
N ARG A 521 0.61 12.16 9.86
CA ARG A 521 1.95 11.69 10.26
C ARG A 521 2.32 12.06 11.69
N LYS A 522 1.83 13.20 12.18
CA LYS A 522 2.00 13.63 13.57
C LYS A 522 1.09 12.88 14.55
N GLY A 523 0.20 12.02 14.06
CA GLY A 523 -0.80 11.35 14.88
C GLY A 523 -1.96 12.27 15.30
N ASN A 524 -2.22 13.35 14.54
CA ASN A 524 -3.34 14.26 14.76
C ASN A 524 -4.43 14.07 13.67
N PRO A 525 -5.22 12.98 13.72
CA PRO A 525 -6.25 12.72 12.71
C PRO A 525 -7.40 13.75 12.75
N HIS A 526 -7.62 14.43 13.87
CA HIS A 526 -8.62 15.51 13.95
C HIS A 526 -8.18 16.76 13.17
N GLY A 527 -6.91 17.19 13.32
CA GLY A 527 -6.37 18.27 12.50
C GLY A 527 -6.34 17.91 11.01
N ALA A 528 -5.99 16.66 10.71
CA ALA A 528 -6.03 16.16 9.34
C ALA A 528 -7.43 16.17 8.72
N LEU A 529 -8.46 15.83 9.50
CA LEU A 529 -9.85 15.87 9.07
C LEU A 529 -10.23 17.27 8.59
N GLU A 530 -9.85 18.32 9.33
CA GLU A 530 -10.15 19.70 8.93
C GLU A 530 -9.50 20.06 7.58
N GLU A 531 -8.23 19.68 7.40
CA GLU A 531 -7.48 19.97 6.17
C GLU A 531 -7.97 19.14 4.97
N PHE A 532 -8.36 17.88 5.16
CA PHE A 532 -8.95 17.09 4.07
C PHE A 532 -10.36 17.56 3.70
N LEU A 533 -11.16 18.00 4.68
CA LEU A 533 -12.45 18.64 4.41
C LEU A 533 -12.24 19.97 3.66
N ALA A 534 -11.23 20.75 4.01
CA ALA A 534 -10.84 21.96 3.28
C ALA A 534 -10.44 21.65 1.84
N ALA A 535 -9.58 20.65 1.63
CA ALA A 535 -9.16 20.20 0.30
C ALA A 535 -10.35 19.76 -0.55
N SER A 536 -11.27 18.96 0.01
CA SER A 536 -12.47 18.49 -0.69
C SER A 536 -13.51 19.58 -0.95
N LEU A 537 -13.51 20.64 -0.13
CA LEU A 537 -14.41 21.79 -0.28
C LEU A 537 -13.91 22.77 -1.35
N VAL A 538 -12.59 22.96 -1.43
CA VAL A 538 -11.96 23.83 -2.41
C VAL A 538 -12.03 23.23 -3.81
N GLU A 539 -11.78 21.91 -3.95
CA GLU A 539 -11.98 21.15 -5.20
C GLU A 539 -12.95 19.97 -5.01
N PRO A 540 -14.26 20.24 -5.07
CA PRO A 540 -15.33 19.27 -4.92
C PRO A 540 -15.29 18.01 -5.80
N MET A 541 -14.73 18.16 -6.99
CA MET A 541 -14.77 17.16 -8.06
C MET A 541 -13.47 16.34 -8.14
N ALA A 542 -12.51 16.57 -7.24
CA ALA A 542 -11.26 15.82 -7.18
C ALA A 542 -11.41 14.52 -6.39
N SER A 543 -11.05 13.38 -7.00
CA SER A 543 -11.09 12.06 -6.34
C SER A 543 -10.10 11.93 -5.17
N LEU A 544 -8.88 12.45 -5.35
CA LEU A 544 -7.76 12.17 -4.45
C LEU A 544 -7.96 12.76 -3.02
N PRO A 545 -8.42 14.00 -2.82
CA PRO A 545 -8.77 14.52 -1.50
C PRO A 545 -9.81 13.66 -0.77
N LEU A 546 -10.81 13.13 -1.49
CA LEU A 546 -11.85 12.26 -0.92
C LEU A 546 -11.31 10.87 -0.53
N SER A 547 -10.34 10.34 -1.27
CA SER A 547 -9.64 9.12 -0.90
C SER A 547 -8.91 9.27 0.44
N TYR A 548 -8.20 10.39 0.62
CA TYR A 548 -7.49 10.66 1.87
C TYR A 548 -8.41 11.09 3.02
N LEU A 549 -9.52 11.77 2.73
CA LEU A 549 -10.60 11.98 3.71
C LEU A 549 -11.15 10.65 4.20
N GLY A 550 -11.43 9.70 3.30
CA GLY A 550 -11.87 8.36 3.63
C GLY A 550 -10.88 7.63 4.56
N LYS A 551 -9.58 7.74 4.26
CA LYS A 551 -8.53 7.22 5.14
C LYS A 551 -8.49 7.88 6.51
N CYS A 552 -8.62 9.21 6.58
CA CYS A 552 -8.65 9.95 7.84
C CYS A 552 -9.85 9.52 8.70
N LEU A 553 -11.02 9.39 8.09
CA LEU A 553 -12.24 8.91 8.74
C LEU A 553 -12.09 7.47 9.25
N HIS A 554 -11.39 6.60 8.51
CA HIS A 554 -11.05 5.25 8.98
C HIS A 554 -10.20 5.28 10.25
N GLN A 555 -9.15 6.11 10.31
CA GLN A 555 -8.33 6.25 11.53
C GLN A 555 -9.12 6.81 12.71
N LEU A 556 -10.13 7.65 12.45
CA LEU A 556 -11.05 8.16 13.47
C LEU A 556 -12.14 7.12 13.88
N GLY A 557 -12.16 5.93 13.28
CA GLY A 557 -13.17 4.89 13.54
C GLY A 557 -14.53 5.15 12.89
N ARG A 558 -14.63 6.16 12.01
CA ARG A 558 -15.88 6.56 11.31
C ARG A 558 -16.07 5.76 10.02
N PHE A 559 -16.13 4.43 10.14
CA PHE A 559 -16.07 3.50 9.00
C PHE A 559 -17.16 3.73 7.92
N LYS A 560 -18.40 4.03 8.32
CA LYS A 560 -19.51 4.27 7.37
C LYS A 560 -19.25 5.49 6.49
N GLU A 561 -18.76 6.57 7.10
CA GLU A 561 -18.45 7.83 6.42
C GLU A 561 -17.20 7.69 5.56
N ALA A 562 -16.21 6.92 6.06
CA ALA A 562 -15.03 6.55 5.29
C ALA A 562 -15.38 5.83 3.99
N LEU A 563 -16.23 4.79 4.07
CA LEU A 563 -16.69 4.04 2.89
C LEU A 563 -17.47 4.94 1.92
N GLY A 564 -18.37 5.80 2.41
CA GLY A 564 -19.09 6.75 1.54
C GLY A 564 -18.17 7.74 0.82
N SER A 565 -17.13 8.24 1.49
CA SER A 565 -16.11 9.11 0.87
C SER A 565 -15.32 8.39 -0.22
N LEU A 566 -14.98 7.11 0.00
CA LEU A 566 -14.24 6.28 -0.96
C LEU A 566 -15.10 5.86 -2.15
N GLU A 567 -16.38 5.54 -1.93
CA GLU A 567 -17.34 5.29 -3.01
C GLU A 567 -17.45 6.51 -3.92
N ARG A 568 -17.55 7.72 -3.33
CA ARG A 568 -17.57 8.96 -4.10
C ARG A 568 -16.27 9.21 -4.87
N ALA A 569 -15.13 8.95 -4.25
CA ALA A 569 -13.83 9.05 -4.92
C ALA A 569 -13.76 8.09 -6.14
N ALA A 570 -14.21 6.84 -5.98
CA ALA A 570 -14.26 5.86 -7.06
C ALA A 570 -15.24 6.23 -8.18
N GLU A 571 -16.34 6.95 -7.87
CA GLU A 571 -17.24 7.50 -8.90
C GLU A 571 -16.61 8.65 -9.69
N LEU A 572 -15.79 9.49 -9.04
CA LEU A 572 -15.12 10.63 -9.66
C LEU A 572 -13.93 10.19 -10.52
N ASP A 573 -13.17 9.19 -10.07
CA ASP A 573 -12.12 8.54 -10.85
C ASP A 573 -12.23 7.01 -10.80
N PRO A 574 -12.93 6.39 -11.78
CA PRO A 574 -13.09 4.94 -11.82
C PRO A 574 -11.81 4.12 -12.04
N MET A 575 -10.69 4.75 -12.40
CA MET A 575 -9.40 4.05 -12.53
C MET A 575 -8.38 4.48 -11.48
N ASP A 576 -8.76 5.29 -10.48
CA ASP A 576 -7.90 5.48 -9.32
C ASP A 576 -7.90 4.18 -8.49
N PRO A 577 -6.73 3.55 -8.25
CA PRO A 577 -6.67 2.36 -7.40
C PRO A 577 -6.81 2.69 -5.91
N THR A 578 -6.64 3.95 -5.51
CA THR A 578 -6.58 4.41 -4.11
C THR A 578 -7.87 4.18 -3.33
N PRO A 579 -9.07 4.56 -3.85
CA PRO A 579 -10.32 4.34 -3.13
C PRO A 579 -10.52 2.87 -2.76
N TYR A 580 -10.28 1.98 -3.72
CA TYR A 580 -10.43 0.53 -3.54
C TYR A 580 -9.44 -0.06 -2.55
N LEU A 581 -8.20 0.45 -2.52
CA LEU A 581 -7.21 0.03 -1.51
C LEU A 581 -7.71 0.37 -0.10
N TYR A 582 -8.05 1.63 0.16
CA TYR A 582 -8.50 2.02 1.50
C TYR A 582 -9.85 1.38 1.84
N GLN A 583 -10.73 1.15 0.87
CA GLN A 583 -11.97 0.41 1.06
C GLN A 583 -11.68 -1.03 1.52
N ALA A 584 -10.74 -1.72 0.89
CA ALA A 584 -10.38 -3.08 1.29
C ALA A 584 -9.86 -3.16 2.73
N LEU A 585 -9.01 -2.21 3.12
CA LEU A 585 -8.47 -2.15 4.48
C LEU A 585 -9.57 -1.93 5.52
N ILE A 586 -10.51 -1.03 5.24
CA ILE A 586 -11.70 -0.83 6.07
C ILE A 586 -12.55 -2.11 6.13
N LEU A 587 -12.79 -2.77 5.00
CA LEU A 587 -13.60 -4.00 4.93
C LEU A 587 -12.96 -5.16 5.70
N ARG A 588 -11.63 -5.28 5.66
CA ARG A 588 -10.87 -6.24 6.47
C ARG A 588 -11.06 -5.97 7.96
N ASP A 589 -11.02 -4.71 8.38
CA ASP A 589 -11.25 -4.31 9.77
C ASP A 589 -12.72 -4.50 10.21
N LEU A 590 -13.65 -4.43 9.26
CA LEU A 590 -15.08 -4.75 9.44
C LEU A 590 -15.42 -6.25 9.31
N HIS A 591 -14.42 -7.14 9.22
CA HIS A 591 -14.60 -8.58 9.08
C HIS A 591 -15.39 -9.01 7.84
N ARG A 592 -15.13 -8.35 6.72
CA ARG A 592 -15.70 -8.64 5.39
C ARG A 592 -14.60 -9.03 4.40
N PRO A 593 -13.85 -10.13 4.65
CA PRO A 593 -12.64 -10.46 3.89
C PRO A 593 -12.90 -10.75 2.41
N SER A 594 -14.05 -11.32 2.05
CA SER A 594 -14.41 -11.53 0.63
C SER A 594 -14.62 -10.22 -0.14
N GLU A 595 -15.15 -9.21 0.51
CA GLU A 595 -15.32 -7.87 -0.07
C GLU A 595 -13.98 -7.15 -0.11
N ALA A 596 -13.14 -7.33 0.91
CA ALA A 596 -11.77 -6.84 0.91
C ALA A 596 -10.95 -7.43 -0.24
N VAL A 597 -11.03 -8.74 -0.50
CA VAL A 597 -10.42 -9.40 -1.67
C VAL A 597 -10.87 -8.73 -2.97
N ARG A 598 -12.18 -8.55 -3.18
CA ARG A 598 -12.71 -7.91 -4.41
C ARG A 598 -12.22 -6.47 -4.58
N ALA A 599 -12.15 -5.72 -3.49
CA ALA A 599 -11.64 -4.35 -3.50
C ALA A 599 -10.12 -4.32 -3.76
N LEU A 600 -9.34 -5.25 -3.21
CA LEU A 600 -7.91 -5.39 -3.49
C LEU A 600 -7.65 -5.76 -4.95
N GLU A 601 -8.36 -6.76 -5.49
CA GLU A 601 -8.31 -7.14 -6.90
C GLU A 601 -8.67 -5.95 -7.80
N SER A 602 -9.71 -5.19 -7.44
CA SER A 602 -10.11 -3.97 -8.16
C SER A 602 -9.05 -2.88 -8.11
N SER A 603 -8.40 -2.70 -6.96
CA SER A 603 -7.27 -1.77 -6.77
C SER A 603 -6.06 -2.20 -7.60
N MET A 604 -5.71 -3.48 -7.59
CA MET A 604 -4.58 -4.04 -8.35
C MET A 604 -4.81 -3.92 -9.86
N ALA A 605 -6.02 -4.23 -10.35
CA ALA A 605 -6.38 -4.08 -11.76
C ALA A 605 -6.30 -2.63 -12.26
N ARG A 606 -6.45 -1.66 -11.35
CA ARG A 606 -6.38 -0.21 -11.62
C ARG A 606 -5.01 0.39 -11.29
N ASN A 607 -4.03 -0.43 -10.95
CA ASN A 607 -2.70 0.04 -10.55
C ASN A 607 -1.81 0.45 -11.75
N ASN A 608 -2.40 0.95 -12.82
CA ASN A 608 -1.73 1.30 -14.07
C ASN A 608 -1.18 2.74 -14.03
N ASN A 609 -0.19 3.03 -13.18
CA ASN A 609 0.57 4.29 -13.12
C ASN A 609 -0.26 5.59 -13.37
N ARG A 610 -1.49 5.65 -12.85
CA ARG A 610 -2.43 6.74 -13.10
C ARG A 610 -2.45 7.66 -11.87
N SER A 611 -1.78 8.82 -11.93
CA SER A 611 -2.14 10.08 -11.21
C SER A 611 -1.01 11.13 -11.26
N VAL A 612 -1.28 12.33 -10.73
CA VAL A 612 -0.38 13.49 -10.65
C VAL A 612 0.53 13.52 -9.44
N TYR A 613 0.12 12.88 -8.35
CA TYR A 613 0.84 12.97 -7.08
C TYR A 613 1.15 11.62 -6.41
N ARG A 614 0.72 10.50 -7.00
CA ARG A 614 1.23 9.17 -6.62
C ARG A 614 2.15 8.69 -7.73
N SER A 615 3.44 8.98 -7.56
CA SER A 615 4.45 8.39 -8.42
C SER A 615 4.34 6.87 -8.43
N ARG A 616 4.83 6.20 -9.49
CA ARG A 616 4.91 4.73 -9.52
C ARG A 616 5.55 4.18 -8.25
N PHE A 617 6.56 4.85 -7.71
CA PHE A 617 7.15 4.52 -6.42
C PHE A 617 6.11 4.39 -5.29
N LEU A 618 5.22 5.37 -5.13
CA LEU A 618 4.15 5.33 -4.11
C LEU A 618 3.10 4.25 -4.44
N LEU A 619 2.79 4.03 -5.72
CA LEU A 619 1.85 2.98 -6.15
C LEU A 619 2.42 1.56 -6.05
N ASP A 620 3.73 1.39 -6.20
CA ASP A 620 4.44 0.13 -6.02
C ASP A 620 4.57 -0.21 -4.53
N GLN A 621 4.74 0.79 -3.66
CA GLN A 621 4.56 0.61 -2.22
C GLN A 621 3.13 0.19 -1.88
N ASP A 622 2.12 0.83 -2.48
CA ASP A 622 0.74 0.40 -2.31
C ASP A 622 0.51 -1.01 -2.83
N ARG A 623 1.18 -1.42 -3.92
CA ARG A 623 1.10 -2.79 -4.46
C ARG A 623 1.62 -3.81 -3.47
N ALA A 624 2.72 -3.46 -2.80
CA ALA A 624 3.26 -4.21 -1.69
C ALA A 624 2.22 -4.42 -0.58
N VAL A 625 1.57 -3.33 -0.13
CA VAL A 625 0.46 -3.38 0.84
C VAL A 625 -0.68 -4.27 0.33
N ARG A 626 -1.14 -4.07 -0.91
CA ARG A 626 -2.22 -4.85 -1.53
C ARG A 626 -1.94 -6.35 -1.50
N ASN A 627 -0.73 -6.76 -1.86
CA ASN A 627 -0.34 -8.16 -1.92
C ASN A 627 -0.37 -8.83 -0.53
N VAL A 628 0.16 -8.15 0.49
CA VAL A 628 0.17 -8.66 1.88
C VAL A 628 -1.25 -8.72 2.44
N ASP A 629 -2.05 -7.68 2.20
CA ASP A 629 -3.44 -7.67 2.64
C ASP A 629 -4.31 -8.70 1.92
N LEU A 630 -4.01 -8.96 0.65
CA LEU A 630 -4.66 -10.02 -0.12
C LEU A 630 -4.29 -11.40 0.43
N ALA A 631 -3.01 -11.61 0.76
CA ALA A 631 -2.53 -12.80 1.45
C ALA A 631 -3.32 -13.07 2.73
N GLN A 632 -3.45 -12.03 3.55
CA GLN A 632 -4.11 -12.12 4.84
C GLN A 632 -5.61 -12.38 4.67
N ALA A 633 -6.27 -11.73 3.71
CA ALA A 633 -7.68 -11.94 3.42
C ALA A 633 -7.95 -13.38 2.89
N TYR A 634 -7.10 -13.91 2.02
CA TYR A 634 -7.20 -15.30 1.57
C TYR A 634 -6.91 -16.29 2.70
N LYS A 635 -5.92 -16.02 3.56
CA LYS A 635 -5.66 -16.82 4.76
C LYS A 635 -6.88 -16.86 5.70
N GLU A 636 -7.55 -15.72 5.92
CA GLU A 636 -8.77 -15.68 6.72
C GLU A 636 -9.90 -16.50 6.11
N LEU A 637 -9.98 -16.56 4.77
CA LEU A 637 -10.95 -17.37 4.02
C LEU A 637 -10.48 -18.82 3.77
N GLY A 638 -9.26 -19.22 4.16
CA GLY A 638 -8.72 -20.56 3.90
C GLY A 638 -8.42 -20.84 2.41
N LEU A 639 -8.30 -19.80 1.58
CA LEU A 639 -8.07 -19.88 0.14
C LEU A 639 -6.56 -19.87 -0.17
N LEU A 640 -5.82 -20.81 0.42
CA LEU A 640 -4.34 -20.81 0.42
C LEU A 640 -3.75 -21.15 -0.95
N ALA A 641 -4.37 -22.02 -1.74
CA ALA A 641 -3.87 -22.37 -3.07
C ALA A 641 -3.99 -21.16 -4.01
N ARG A 642 -5.11 -20.42 -3.93
CA ARG A 642 -5.28 -19.16 -4.64
C ARG A 642 -4.26 -18.12 -4.19
N ALA A 643 -4.06 -17.97 -2.88
CA ALA A 643 -3.06 -17.04 -2.32
C ALA A 643 -1.65 -17.33 -2.86
N LYS A 644 -1.24 -18.60 -2.87
CA LYS A 644 0.06 -19.05 -3.38
C LYS A 644 0.23 -18.73 -4.87
N ALA A 645 -0.78 -18.98 -5.71
CA ALA A 645 -0.73 -18.67 -7.13
C ALA A 645 -0.47 -17.16 -7.39
N HIS A 646 -1.16 -16.29 -6.65
CA HIS A 646 -0.92 -14.84 -6.72
C HIS A 646 0.47 -14.44 -6.21
N ALA A 647 0.92 -15.01 -5.09
CA ALA A 647 2.21 -14.70 -4.49
C ALA A 647 3.38 -15.07 -5.41
N ILE A 648 3.33 -16.25 -6.03
CA ILE A 648 4.34 -16.72 -6.98
C ILE A 648 4.49 -15.70 -8.12
N PHE A 649 3.38 -15.30 -8.75
CA PHE A 649 3.41 -14.37 -9.88
C PHE A 649 3.96 -13.00 -9.46
N SER A 650 3.59 -12.51 -8.28
CA SER A 650 4.06 -11.21 -7.80
C SER A 650 5.58 -11.16 -7.63
N VAL A 651 6.23 -12.24 -7.20
CA VAL A 651 7.69 -12.31 -7.09
C VAL A 651 8.36 -12.32 -8.46
N ARG A 652 7.76 -12.98 -9.46
CA ARG A 652 8.29 -12.98 -10.85
C ARG A 652 8.16 -11.63 -11.52
N GLU A 653 7.07 -10.92 -11.26
CA GLU A 653 6.88 -9.57 -11.80
C GLU A 653 7.94 -8.61 -11.26
N ASP A 654 8.25 -8.68 -9.96
CA ASP A 654 9.27 -7.85 -9.33
C ASP A 654 9.94 -8.57 -8.14
N PRO A 655 11.11 -9.20 -8.35
CA PRO A 655 11.85 -9.89 -7.29
C PRO A 655 12.56 -8.93 -6.33
N THR A 656 12.54 -7.62 -6.59
CA THR A 656 13.07 -6.62 -5.64
C THR A 656 12.00 -6.12 -4.67
N ASN A 657 10.74 -6.58 -4.82
CA ASN A 657 9.63 -6.17 -3.98
C ASN A 657 9.57 -6.99 -2.68
N SER A 658 9.91 -6.36 -1.55
CA SER A 658 9.88 -6.98 -0.21
C SER A 658 8.55 -7.64 0.14
N SER A 659 7.42 -7.03 -0.23
CA SER A 659 6.09 -7.52 0.12
C SER A 659 5.66 -8.70 -0.75
N ALA A 660 6.19 -8.83 -1.97
CA ALA A 660 5.97 -10.03 -2.78
C ALA A 660 6.61 -11.25 -2.10
N HIS A 661 7.83 -11.10 -1.58
CA HIS A 661 8.50 -12.13 -0.80
C HIS A 661 7.78 -12.42 0.53
N LEU A 662 7.29 -11.38 1.23
CA LEU A 662 6.48 -11.58 2.44
C LEU A 662 5.18 -12.34 2.13
N PHE A 663 4.50 -11.98 1.03
CA PHE A 663 3.31 -12.69 0.55
C PHE A 663 3.64 -14.15 0.28
N LEU A 664 4.73 -14.46 -0.44
CA LEU A 664 5.14 -15.84 -0.75
C LEU A 664 5.59 -16.63 0.49
N SER A 665 6.20 -15.97 1.47
CA SER A 665 6.65 -16.62 2.70
C SER A 665 5.50 -17.24 3.51
N THR A 666 4.32 -16.62 3.46
CA THR A 666 3.16 -17.03 4.25
C THR A 666 2.61 -18.40 3.83
N PRO A 667 2.18 -18.64 2.58
CA PRO A 667 1.69 -19.95 2.14
C PRO A 667 2.75 -21.05 2.29
N PHE A 668 4.04 -20.75 2.07
CA PHE A 668 5.10 -21.74 2.32
C PHE A 668 5.17 -22.16 3.79
N ARG A 669 5.03 -21.23 4.74
CA ARG A 669 5.00 -21.56 6.17
C ARG A 669 3.74 -22.34 6.56
N GLU A 670 2.58 -21.97 6.02
CA GLU A 670 1.30 -22.63 6.29
C GLU A 670 1.26 -24.07 5.71
N GLU A 671 1.95 -24.33 4.59
CA GLU A 671 2.13 -25.67 4.02
C GLU A 671 3.20 -26.52 4.77
N GLY A 672 3.80 -25.99 5.84
CA GLY A 672 4.85 -26.66 6.60
C GLY A 672 6.24 -26.61 5.95
N LYS A 673 6.43 -25.80 4.90
CA LYS A 673 7.72 -25.60 4.22
C LYS A 673 8.56 -24.53 4.91
N ALA A 674 8.92 -24.79 6.17
CA ALA A 674 9.54 -23.82 7.08
C ALA A 674 10.80 -23.18 6.51
N ARG A 675 11.70 -23.95 5.89
CA ARG A 675 12.95 -23.40 5.32
C ARG A 675 12.69 -22.42 4.18
N ALA A 676 11.85 -22.79 3.22
CA ALA A 676 11.51 -21.90 2.12
C ALA A 676 10.84 -20.61 2.66
N GLY A 677 9.88 -20.77 3.56
CA GLY A 677 9.21 -19.66 4.21
C GLY A 677 10.13 -18.71 4.98
N ILE A 678 11.06 -19.23 5.78
CA ILE A 678 12.01 -18.43 6.59
C ILE A 678 12.99 -17.66 5.70
N ARG A 679 13.49 -18.27 4.61
CA ARG A 679 14.40 -17.58 3.68
C ARG A 679 13.71 -16.48 2.89
N GLU A 680 12.49 -16.73 2.43
CA GLU A 680 11.66 -15.69 1.78
C GLU A 680 11.31 -14.56 2.76
N LEU A 681 11.05 -14.86 4.04
CA LEU A 681 10.86 -13.85 5.07
C LEU A 681 12.13 -13.01 5.32
N LEU A 682 13.31 -13.63 5.37
CA LEU A 682 14.58 -12.90 5.52
C LEU A 682 14.84 -11.98 4.31
N LYS A 683 14.62 -12.47 3.08
CA LYS A 683 14.68 -11.62 1.88
C LYS A 683 13.72 -10.44 1.97
N ALA A 684 12.47 -10.69 2.37
CA ALA A 684 11.46 -9.64 2.55
C ALA A 684 11.93 -8.56 3.55
N GLN A 685 12.42 -8.94 4.72
CA GLN A 685 12.91 -8.01 5.75
C GLN A 685 14.21 -7.30 5.35
N MET A 686 15.05 -7.94 4.55
CA MET A 686 16.26 -7.30 4.00
C MET A 686 15.92 -6.26 2.94
N LEU A 687 14.94 -6.51 2.08
CA LEU A 687 14.46 -5.59 1.05
C LEU A 687 13.51 -4.50 1.59
N ALA A 688 12.86 -4.73 2.74
CA ALA A 688 11.97 -3.77 3.34
C ALA A 688 12.75 -2.51 3.81
N PRO A 689 12.28 -1.30 3.50
CA PRO A 689 12.88 -0.07 4.00
C PRO A 689 12.74 0.03 5.53
N ALA A 690 13.67 0.71 6.19
CA ALA A 690 13.65 0.89 7.64
C ALA A 690 12.51 1.81 8.11
N ASN A 691 11.33 1.23 8.34
CA ASN A 691 10.15 1.93 8.86
C ASN A 691 9.24 1.06 9.73
N VAL A 692 8.12 1.63 10.20
CA VAL A 692 7.16 0.92 11.07
C VAL A 692 6.57 -0.35 10.45
N ASN A 693 6.65 -0.52 9.14
CA ASN A 693 6.15 -1.70 8.43
C ASN A 693 7.22 -2.79 8.23
N THR A 694 8.50 -2.53 8.53
CA THR A 694 9.63 -3.45 8.27
C THR A 694 9.43 -4.87 8.82
N PHE A 695 9.02 -4.96 10.08
CA PHE A 695 8.89 -6.24 10.81
C PHE A 695 7.44 -6.67 10.99
N ASN A 696 6.51 -5.96 10.36
CA ASN A 696 5.11 -6.29 10.46
C ASN A 696 4.74 -7.40 9.46
N THR A 697 3.83 -8.29 9.86
CA THR A 697 3.25 -9.34 9.00
C THR A 697 1.98 -8.88 8.29
N PHE A 698 1.44 -7.71 8.67
CA PHE A 698 0.45 -6.93 7.96
C PHE A 698 1.06 -5.56 7.60
N HIS A 699 0.67 -4.92 6.50
CA HIS A 699 1.17 -3.56 6.24
C HIS A 699 0.16 -2.53 6.72
N ASP A 700 0.58 -1.68 7.66
CA ASP A 700 -0.22 -0.54 8.07
C ASP A 700 0.23 0.68 7.27
N TYR A 701 -0.47 0.90 6.16
CA TYR A 701 -0.55 2.11 5.35
C TYR A 701 0.77 2.78 4.88
N THR A 702 0.92 2.84 3.55
CA THR A 702 1.62 3.83 2.68
C THR A 702 2.58 4.84 3.36
N VAL A 703 3.80 4.99 2.83
CA VAL A 703 4.85 5.91 3.33
C VAL A 703 4.38 7.32 3.64
N MET A 704 3.39 7.85 2.89
CA MET A 704 2.82 9.18 3.14
C MET A 704 2.22 9.37 4.54
N PHE A 705 1.90 8.31 5.29
CA PHE A 705 1.25 8.39 6.59
C PHE A 705 2.04 7.70 7.70
N GLU A 706 3.27 7.30 7.40
CA GLU A 706 4.15 6.70 8.38
C GLU A 706 4.56 7.75 9.42
N GLY A 707 4.27 7.45 10.68
CA GLY A 707 4.67 8.22 11.85
C GLY A 707 5.27 7.30 12.90
N PRO A 708 6.07 7.84 13.84
CA PRO A 708 6.61 7.05 14.94
C PRO A 708 5.47 6.51 15.81
N ARG A 709 5.38 5.18 15.88
CA ARG A 709 4.43 4.49 16.76
C ARG A 709 5.04 3.18 17.24
N ILE A 710 4.52 2.71 18.37
CA ILE A 710 4.78 1.39 18.92
C ILE A 710 3.45 0.66 18.90
N GLN A 711 3.45 -0.57 18.44
CA GLN A 711 2.33 -1.49 18.48
C GLN A 711 2.73 -2.71 19.28
N GLY A 712 1.78 -3.28 20.01
CA GLY A 712 2.02 -4.48 20.79
C GLY A 712 0.93 -5.52 20.61
N GLU A 713 1.34 -6.78 20.65
CA GLU A 713 0.48 -7.94 20.79
C GLU A 713 0.89 -8.68 22.06
N LEU A 714 -0.09 -8.91 22.94
CA LEU A 714 0.04 -9.77 24.10
C LEU A 714 -0.95 -10.92 23.95
N GLU A 715 -0.46 -12.15 23.89
CA GLU A 715 -1.29 -13.35 23.81
C GLU A 715 -0.99 -14.29 24.97
N GLY A 716 -2.03 -14.80 25.60
CA GLY A 716 -1.96 -15.82 26.64
C GLY A 716 -2.88 -16.98 26.29
N ALA A 717 -2.46 -18.21 26.60
CA ALA A 717 -3.29 -19.38 26.41
C ALA A 717 -3.23 -20.34 27.60
N LEU A 718 -4.35 -21.02 27.82
CA LEU A 718 -4.53 -22.07 28.81
C LEU A 718 -5.21 -23.26 28.13
N GLY A 719 -4.80 -24.48 28.46
CA GLY A 719 -5.43 -25.67 27.87
C GLY A 719 -5.35 -26.93 28.74
N GLU A 720 -5.85 -28.02 28.17
CA GLU A 720 -5.68 -29.37 28.71
C GLU A 720 -4.19 -29.70 28.86
N HIS A 721 -3.87 -30.73 29.64
CA HIS A 721 -2.48 -31.16 29.91
C HIS A 721 -1.59 -30.08 30.56
N GLY A 722 -2.20 -29.08 31.21
CA GLY A 722 -1.48 -28.00 31.86
C GLY A 722 -0.78 -27.06 30.88
N LEU A 723 -1.26 -26.99 29.63
CA LEU A 723 -0.77 -26.03 28.63
C LEU A 723 -0.91 -24.61 29.17
N TRP A 724 0.21 -23.91 29.27
CA TRP A 724 0.33 -22.49 29.55
C TRP A 724 1.19 -21.86 28.47
N ASN A 725 0.64 -20.90 27.74
CA ASN A 725 1.37 -20.15 26.72
C ASN A 725 1.32 -18.66 27.02
N SER A 726 2.43 -17.98 26.77
CA SER A 726 2.54 -16.53 26.89
C SER A 726 3.42 -15.98 25.78
N ASN A 727 2.94 -14.94 25.12
CA ASN A 727 3.60 -14.32 23.98
C ASN A 727 3.47 -12.79 24.10
N LEU A 728 4.59 -12.10 24.01
CA LEU A 728 4.67 -10.65 23.90
C LEU A 728 5.43 -10.31 22.62
N PHE A 729 4.77 -9.63 21.71
CA PHE A 729 5.36 -9.10 20.51
C PHE A 729 5.19 -7.58 20.51
N LEU A 730 6.31 -6.85 20.45
CA LEU A 730 6.33 -5.40 20.35
C LEU A 730 7.03 -5.04 19.05
N LEU A 731 6.50 -4.07 18.32
CA LEU A 731 7.15 -3.51 17.15
C LEU A 731 7.01 -1.99 17.14
N GLY A 732 7.98 -1.32 16.54
CA GLY A 732 7.91 0.11 16.35
C GLY A 732 8.94 0.60 15.35
N GLY A 733 8.76 1.82 14.88
CA GLY A 733 9.72 2.41 13.96
C GLY A 733 9.47 3.87 13.66
N THR A 734 10.48 4.50 13.09
CA THR A 734 10.53 5.85 12.53
C THR A 734 10.85 5.74 11.03
N SER A 735 11.02 6.84 10.30
CA SER A 735 11.44 6.80 8.89
C SER A 735 12.89 6.36 8.65
N ARG A 736 13.69 6.14 9.70
CA ARG A 736 15.10 5.75 9.60
C ARG A 736 15.49 4.53 10.42
N ALA A 737 14.62 4.07 11.31
CA ALA A 737 14.92 2.95 12.19
C ALA A 737 13.65 2.23 12.59
N ALA A 738 13.69 0.90 12.63
CA ALA A 738 12.60 0.05 13.08
C ALA A 738 13.14 -1.07 13.96
N GLY A 739 12.32 -1.60 14.85
CA GLY A 739 12.67 -2.76 15.63
C GLY A 739 11.46 -3.54 16.13
N ASP A 740 11.68 -4.83 16.38
CA ASP A 740 10.74 -5.71 17.06
C ASP A 740 11.40 -6.40 18.27
N ILE A 741 10.55 -6.83 19.20
CA ILE A 741 10.89 -7.69 20.32
C ILE A 741 9.80 -8.75 20.41
N LEU A 742 10.21 -10.02 20.37
CA LEU A 742 9.34 -11.17 20.56
C LEU A 742 9.84 -11.94 21.78
N VAL A 743 8.97 -12.15 22.76
CA VAL A 743 9.22 -13.03 23.90
C VAL A 743 8.08 -14.03 23.97
N TRP A 744 8.42 -15.31 23.88
CA TRP A 744 7.47 -16.41 23.87
C TRP A 744 7.88 -17.46 24.89
N SER A 745 6.90 -18.01 25.61
CA SER A 745 7.11 -19.11 26.55
C SER A 745 5.90 -20.03 26.52
N GLN A 746 6.15 -21.31 26.33
CA GLN A 746 5.15 -22.37 26.40
C GLN A 746 5.58 -23.42 27.41
N GLU A 747 4.64 -23.87 28.23
CA GLU A 747 4.81 -24.93 29.20
C GLU A 747 3.65 -25.90 29.08
N GLU A 748 3.94 -27.20 29.07
CA GLU A 748 2.92 -28.25 29.12
C GLU A 748 3.43 -29.43 29.93
N LYS A 749 2.51 -30.17 30.56
CA LYS A 749 2.85 -31.35 31.37
C LYS A 749 2.83 -32.65 30.56
N GLY A 750 2.41 -32.58 29.30
CA GLY A 750 2.25 -33.73 28.42
C GLY A 750 1.02 -34.59 28.74
N PHE A 751 0.88 -35.70 28.00
CA PHE A 751 -0.30 -36.56 28.08
C PHE A 751 -0.29 -37.50 29.29
N HIS A 752 0.88 -37.75 29.87
CA HIS A 752 1.08 -38.73 30.94
C HIS A 752 1.71 -38.12 32.20
N LYS A 753 1.58 -38.81 33.34
CA LYS A 753 2.00 -38.30 34.66
C LYS A 753 3.51 -38.39 34.91
N GLU A 754 4.22 -39.29 34.24
CA GLU A 754 5.64 -39.57 34.49
C GLU A 754 6.47 -38.94 33.36
N ASN A 755 7.32 -37.95 33.69
CA ASN A 755 8.35 -37.37 32.83
C ASN A 755 7.93 -36.87 31.42
N ASN A 756 6.73 -36.29 31.23
CA ASN A 756 6.25 -35.83 29.90
C ASN A 756 6.18 -34.29 29.75
N ALA A 757 6.78 -33.53 30.66
CA ALA A 757 6.71 -32.07 30.62
C ALA A 757 7.63 -31.49 29.55
N GLN A 758 7.16 -30.47 28.82
CA GLN A 758 7.94 -29.65 27.90
C GLN A 758 7.85 -28.18 28.31
N ARG A 759 8.98 -27.49 28.22
CA ARG A 759 9.10 -26.06 28.50
C ARG A 759 10.00 -25.41 27.48
N ASP A 760 9.41 -24.51 26.70
CA ASP A 760 10.11 -23.74 25.70
C ASP A 760 10.08 -22.26 26.05
N ARG A 761 11.21 -21.59 25.86
CA ARG A 761 11.35 -20.15 26.01
C ARG A 761 12.11 -19.60 24.83
N TYR A 762 11.59 -18.55 24.23
CA TYR A 762 12.19 -17.89 23.08
C TYR A 762 12.19 -16.38 23.29
N ALA A 763 13.30 -15.75 22.96
CA ALA A 763 13.43 -14.31 22.88
C ALA A 763 14.10 -13.94 21.55
N ARG A 764 13.54 -12.96 20.84
CA ARG A 764 14.11 -12.40 19.61
C ARG A 764 13.99 -10.89 19.62
N THR A 765 14.99 -10.22 19.07
CA THR A 765 14.87 -8.80 18.71
C THR A 765 15.54 -8.55 17.38
N ASP A 766 14.83 -7.86 16.49
CA ASP A 766 15.33 -7.41 15.21
C ASP A 766 15.34 -5.89 15.16
N TRP A 767 16.34 -5.33 14.48
CA TRP A 767 16.53 -3.90 14.30
C TRP A 767 16.94 -3.62 12.86
N LYS A 768 16.29 -2.65 12.23
CA LYS A 768 16.63 -2.15 10.90
C LYS A 768 16.99 -0.68 11.01
N ILE A 769 18.13 -0.26 10.45
CA ILE A 769 18.64 1.11 10.54
C ILE A 769 19.02 1.58 9.13
N SER A 770 18.41 2.67 8.67
CA SER A 770 18.80 3.37 7.44
C SER A 770 19.86 4.40 7.77
N LEU A 771 21.07 4.22 7.21
CA LEU A 771 22.14 5.22 7.26
C LEU A 771 21.83 6.35 6.27
N ASP A 772 21.37 5.96 5.08
CA ASP A 772 20.75 6.78 4.05
C ASP A 772 19.82 5.89 3.18
N PRO A 773 19.01 6.45 2.25
CA PRO A 773 18.07 5.66 1.45
C PRO A 773 18.70 4.59 0.54
N SER A 774 20.02 4.64 0.32
CA SER A 774 20.77 3.62 -0.42
C SER A 774 21.44 2.57 0.46
N HIS A 775 21.56 2.79 1.76
CA HIS A 775 22.31 1.94 2.70
C HIS A 775 21.53 1.64 3.97
N GLU A 776 21.15 0.37 4.17
CA GLU A 776 20.40 -0.06 5.35
C GLU A 776 21.01 -1.31 6.01
N LEU A 777 21.08 -1.29 7.34
CA LEU A 777 21.59 -2.38 8.16
C LEU A 777 20.43 -3.13 8.85
N LEU A 778 20.51 -4.46 8.90
CA LEU A 778 19.64 -5.34 9.68
C LEU A 778 20.47 -6.01 10.77
N LEU A 779 20.01 -5.98 12.00
CA LEU A 779 20.61 -6.66 13.15
C LEU A 779 19.53 -7.52 13.80
N ARG A 780 19.81 -8.79 14.03
CA ARG A 780 18.90 -9.71 14.73
C ARG A 780 19.66 -10.50 15.78
N TRP A 781 19.02 -10.68 16.92
CA TRP A 781 19.47 -11.60 17.96
C TRP A 781 18.29 -12.49 18.38
N GLY A 782 18.55 -13.78 18.55
CA GLY A 782 17.57 -14.77 18.94
C GLY A 782 18.16 -15.77 19.93
N SER A 783 17.35 -16.19 20.88
CA SER A 783 17.70 -17.21 21.87
C SER A 783 16.48 -18.07 22.16
N MET A 784 16.58 -19.36 21.88
CA MET A 784 15.63 -20.39 22.27
C MET A 784 16.27 -21.29 23.33
N LEU A 785 15.53 -21.61 24.36
CA LEU A 785 15.87 -22.61 25.37
C LEU A 785 14.68 -23.56 25.45
N TRP A 786 14.96 -24.85 25.48
CA TRP A 786 13.93 -25.87 25.63
C TRP A 786 14.39 -26.93 26.62
N VAL A 787 13.43 -27.47 27.37
CA VAL A 787 13.61 -28.59 28.28
C VAL A 787 12.43 -29.52 28.08
N GLN A 788 12.70 -30.79 27.84
CA GLN A 788 11.66 -31.80 27.66
C GLN A 788 12.07 -33.11 28.34
N GLY A 789 11.10 -33.83 28.88
CA GLY A 789 11.28 -35.22 29.28
C GLY A 789 11.08 -36.18 28.12
N ASP A 790 10.42 -37.30 28.39
CA ASP A 790 9.85 -38.22 27.40
C ASP A 790 8.56 -37.66 26.77
N HIS A 791 8.65 -36.44 26.25
CA HIS A 791 7.53 -35.77 25.57
C HIS A 791 7.32 -36.30 24.14
N ASN A 792 8.38 -36.83 23.53
CA ASN A 792 8.41 -37.32 22.15
C ASN A 792 8.50 -38.85 22.05
N GLY A 793 8.48 -39.59 23.16
CA GLY A 793 8.52 -41.04 23.18
C GLY A 793 7.24 -41.66 22.63
N ASP A 794 7.42 -42.77 21.92
CA ASP A 794 6.39 -43.58 21.30
C ASP A 794 5.21 -43.81 22.26
N ALA A 795 4.06 -43.22 21.95
CA ALA A 795 2.83 -43.28 22.76
C ALA A 795 2.09 -44.63 22.61
N ASP A 796 2.84 -45.72 22.67
CA ASP A 796 2.32 -47.07 22.68
C ASP A 796 1.95 -47.49 24.09
N ALA A 797 0.72 -47.97 24.30
CA ALA A 797 0.33 -48.65 25.54
C ALA A 797 1.15 -49.94 25.82
N GLU A 798 1.98 -50.36 24.87
CA GLU A 798 2.86 -51.54 24.96
C GLU A 798 4.33 -51.18 25.28
N TRP A 799 4.74 -49.91 25.15
CA TRP A 799 6.07 -49.44 25.56
C TRP A 799 5.97 -48.70 26.90
N ILE A 800 6.87 -49.04 27.82
CA ILE A 800 6.96 -48.39 29.14
C ILE A 800 7.55 -46.99 28.91
N GLN A 801 6.84 -45.95 29.35
CA GLN A 801 7.37 -44.57 29.33
C GLN A 801 8.74 -44.53 29.95
N ASP A 802 9.65 -43.71 29.43
CA ASP A 802 10.98 -43.58 30.03
C ASP A 802 10.98 -42.48 31.11
N PRO A 803 10.92 -42.85 32.42
CA PRO A 803 10.93 -41.85 33.48
C PRO A 803 12.31 -41.18 33.62
N TYR A 804 13.35 -41.67 32.93
CA TYR A 804 14.73 -41.23 33.04
C TYR A 804 15.18 -40.36 31.87
N LEU A 805 14.44 -40.35 30.75
CA LEU A 805 14.77 -39.54 29.58
C LEU A 805 14.59 -38.03 29.85
N HIS A 806 15.69 -37.31 29.99
CA HIS A 806 15.70 -35.86 30.15
C HIS A 806 16.54 -35.19 29.08
N GLN A 807 15.95 -34.20 28.43
CA GLN A 807 16.60 -33.44 27.38
C GLN A 807 16.51 -31.95 27.66
N ARG A 808 17.60 -31.25 27.39
CA ARG A 808 17.66 -29.79 27.47
C ARG A 808 18.50 -29.26 26.33
N GLY A 809 18.04 -28.22 25.68
CA GLY A 809 18.78 -27.63 24.57
C GLY A 809 18.61 -26.13 24.46
N TYR A 810 19.41 -25.58 23.57
CA TYR A 810 19.46 -24.17 23.27
C TYR A 810 19.75 -23.95 21.80
N ILE A 811 19.26 -22.82 21.29
CA ILE A 811 19.59 -22.29 19.96
C ILE A 811 19.80 -20.78 20.14
N HIS A 812 21.01 -20.30 19.83
CA HIS A 812 21.34 -18.89 19.83
C HIS A 812 21.70 -18.48 18.41
N THR A 813 21.18 -17.35 17.96
CA THR A 813 21.43 -16.81 16.62
C THR A 813 21.71 -15.32 16.69
N ALA A 814 22.72 -14.86 15.95
CA ALA A 814 22.98 -13.45 15.73
C ALA A 814 23.17 -13.21 14.22
N THR A 815 22.39 -12.29 13.66
CA THR A 815 22.38 -12.01 12.23
C THR A 815 22.71 -10.54 12.01
N ILE A 816 23.63 -10.27 11.08
CA ILE A 816 23.87 -8.95 10.51
C ILE A 816 23.57 -8.99 9.02
N GLY A 817 22.85 -8.00 8.52
CA GLY A 817 22.52 -7.84 7.11
C GLY A 817 22.81 -6.41 6.66
N HIS A 818 23.15 -6.25 5.39
CA HIS A 818 23.31 -4.94 4.75
C HIS A 818 22.63 -4.99 3.38
N ARG A 819 21.82 -3.98 3.10
CA ARG A 819 21.21 -3.71 1.80
C ARG A 819 21.87 -2.48 1.17
N TRP A 820 22.23 -2.62 -0.10
CA TRP A 820 22.62 -1.54 -0.98
C TRP A 820 21.58 -1.41 -2.11
N ASN A 821 20.88 -0.29 -2.15
CA ASN A 821 20.01 0.05 -3.28
C ASN A 821 20.85 0.78 -4.34
N LEU A 822 21.11 0.10 -5.45
CA LEU A 822 22.01 0.58 -6.51
C LEU A 822 21.25 1.39 -7.59
N GLY A 823 19.92 1.33 -7.60
CA GLY A 823 19.07 2.00 -8.57
C GLY A 823 17.64 1.45 -8.56
N PRO A 824 16.75 1.95 -9.44
CA PRO A 824 15.39 1.45 -9.53
C PRO A 824 15.42 -0.06 -9.82
N ARG A 825 14.92 -0.86 -8.87
CA ARG A 825 14.80 -2.33 -8.99
C ARG A 825 16.15 -3.03 -9.20
N GLN A 826 17.20 -2.54 -8.54
CA GLN A 826 18.50 -3.22 -8.42
C GLN A 826 18.98 -3.17 -6.96
N GLU A 827 19.18 -4.34 -6.38
CA GLU A 827 19.43 -4.51 -4.96
C GLU A 827 20.60 -5.48 -4.76
N LEU A 828 21.59 -5.05 -3.97
CA LEU A 828 22.65 -5.91 -3.46
C LEU A 828 22.42 -6.13 -1.97
N LEU A 829 22.39 -7.39 -1.56
CA LEU A 829 22.14 -7.83 -0.19
C LEU A 829 23.34 -8.63 0.29
N ALA A 830 23.86 -8.34 1.49
CA ALA A 830 24.84 -9.18 2.15
C ALA A 830 24.38 -9.52 3.56
N TYR A 831 24.76 -10.70 4.04
CA TYR A 831 24.44 -11.12 5.39
C TYR A 831 25.55 -11.96 6.01
N GLY A 832 25.60 -11.96 7.34
CA GLY A 832 26.38 -12.84 8.18
C GLY A 832 25.51 -13.35 9.32
N ILE A 833 25.50 -14.66 9.55
CA ILE A 833 24.76 -15.30 10.64
C ILE A 833 25.75 -16.10 11.46
N TRP A 834 25.77 -15.87 12.77
CA TRP A 834 26.36 -16.78 13.73
C TRP A 834 25.23 -17.56 14.40
N SER A 835 25.40 -18.87 14.53
CA SER A 835 24.46 -19.74 15.23
C SER A 835 25.22 -20.69 16.14
N ALA A 836 24.79 -20.81 17.39
CA ALA A 836 25.26 -21.81 18.34
C ALA A 836 24.07 -22.58 18.89
N GLN A 837 24.05 -23.88 18.68
CA GLN A 837 23.00 -24.75 19.18
C GLN A 837 23.58 -25.97 19.85
N GLY A 838 22.83 -26.56 20.76
CA GLY A 838 23.24 -27.78 21.41
C GLY A 838 22.13 -28.34 22.27
N PHE A 839 22.29 -29.61 22.63
CA PHE A 839 21.43 -30.27 23.58
C PHE A 839 22.22 -31.24 24.43
N SER A 840 21.74 -31.52 25.63
CA SER A 840 22.14 -32.68 26.40
C SER A 840 20.96 -33.63 26.56
N LEU A 841 21.27 -34.91 26.54
CA LEU A 841 20.34 -36.01 26.74
C LEU A 841 20.88 -36.90 27.85
N GLU A 842 20.08 -37.12 28.88
CA GLU A 842 20.34 -38.05 29.97
C GLU A 842 19.26 -39.13 29.93
N ASP A 843 19.64 -40.40 30.00
CA ASP A 843 18.71 -41.53 29.86
C ASP A 843 19.20 -42.82 30.55
N GLN A 844 18.28 -43.72 30.93
CA GLN A 844 18.58 -45.03 31.51
C GLN A 844 17.82 -46.16 30.80
N LEU A 845 18.49 -46.86 29.91
CA LEU A 845 17.91 -47.96 29.16
C LEU A 845 18.14 -49.31 29.86
N TRP A 846 17.14 -50.17 29.79
CA TRP A 846 17.22 -51.55 30.29
C TRP A 846 16.77 -52.55 29.22
N SER A 847 17.47 -53.68 29.14
CA SER A 847 17.11 -54.78 28.23
C SER A 847 17.38 -56.12 28.88
N ALA A 848 16.37 -56.99 28.95
CA ALA A 848 16.54 -58.36 29.40
C ALA A 848 17.11 -59.22 28.26
N LEU A 849 18.39 -59.60 28.34
CA LEU A 849 19.00 -60.50 27.36
C LEU A 849 18.52 -61.96 27.56
N THR A 850 18.20 -62.32 28.81
CA THR A 850 17.48 -63.54 29.22
C THR A 850 16.69 -63.23 30.50
N PRO A 851 15.78 -64.11 30.98
CA PRO A 851 15.10 -63.89 32.26
C PRO A 851 16.03 -63.72 33.47
N ALA A 852 17.25 -64.28 33.39
CA ALA A 852 18.25 -64.16 34.44
C ALA A 852 19.21 -62.99 34.23
N VAL A 853 19.47 -62.57 32.97
CA VAL A 853 20.52 -61.61 32.60
C VAL A 853 19.92 -60.31 32.10
N GLN A 854 20.24 -59.21 32.77
CA GLN A 854 19.78 -57.86 32.45
C GLN A 854 20.96 -56.98 32.03
N LEU A 855 20.76 -56.20 30.96
CA LEU A 855 21.64 -55.14 30.52
C LEU A 855 21.04 -53.81 30.95
N HIS A 856 21.80 -53.01 31.70
CA HIS A 856 21.48 -51.63 32.06
C HIS A 856 22.46 -50.69 31.36
N MET A 857 21.97 -49.57 30.83
CA MET A 857 22.78 -48.56 30.16
C MET A 857 22.42 -47.17 30.66
N ASP A 858 23.36 -46.49 31.31
CA ASP A 858 23.25 -45.05 31.60
C ASP A 858 23.86 -44.27 30.42
N LEU A 859 23.11 -43.32 29.86
CA LEU A 859 23.51 -42.47 28.74
C LEU A 859 23.58 -41.00 29.19
N ASP A 860 24.70 -40.32 28.98
CA ASP A 860 24.82 -38.84 29.03
C ASP A 860 25.48 -38.37 27.72
N TRP A 861 24.70 -37.71 26.87
CA TRP A 861 25.14 -37.19 25.58
C TRP A 861 25.10 -35.67 25.60
N ARG A 862 26.14 -35.02 25.10
CA ARG A 862 26.18 -33.56 24.94
C ARG A 862 26.60 -33.21 23.53
N PHE A 863 25.64 -32.73 22.76
CA PHE A 863 25.86 -32.25 21.41
C PHE A 863 25.95 -30.72 21.41
N ARG A 864 26.96 -30.19 20.71
CA ARG A 864 27.12 -28.76 20.47
C ARG A 864 27.53 -28.53 19.04
N GLN A 865 27.00 -27.48 18.45
CA GLN A 865 27.23 -27.15 17.07
C GLN A 865 27.25 -25.63 16.90
N GLU A 866 28.36 -25.14 16.37
CA GLU A 866 28.56 -23.72 16.11
C GLU A 866 28.82 -23.54 14.62
N HIS A 867 28.14 -22.56 14.01
CA HIS A 867 28.36 -22.18 12.62
C HIS A 867 28.43 -20.68 12.45
N VAL A 868 29.19 -20.28 11.44
CA VAL A 868 29.14 -18.96 10.84
C VAL A 868 28.77 -19.14 9.38
N GLN A 869 27.72 -18.45 8.95
CA GLN A 869 27.27 -18.35 7.58
C GLN A 869 27.44 -16.92 7.10
N ALA A 870 27.81 -16.75 5.83
CA ALA A 870 27.81 -15.45 5.18
C ALA A 870 27.43 -15.61 3.72
N GLY A 871 26.88 -14.56 3.13
CA GLY A 871 26.62 -14.54 1.70
C GLY A 871 26.26 -13.19 1.16
N VAL A 872 26.26 -13.11 -0.17
CA VAL A 872 25.89 -11.95 -0.96
C VAL A 872 24.93 -12.39 -2.06
N LEU A 873 23.89 -11.61 -2.29
CA LEU A 873 22.91 -11.78 -3.36
C LEU A 873 22.76 -10.44 -4.08
N HIS A 874 22.92 -10.44 -5.39
CA HIS A 874 22.65 -9.28 -6.23
C HIS A 874 21.51 -9.64 -7.17
N MET A 875 20.49 -8.80 -7.21
CA MET A 875 19.30 -9.02 -8.03
C MET A 875 18.83 -7.72 -8.67
N GLY A 876 18.19 -7.85 -9.83
CA GLY A 876 17.59 -6.71 -10.47
C GLY A 876 16.71 -7.04 -11.66
N ARG A 877 16.07 -6.01 -12.17
CA ARG A 877 15.19 -6.09 -13.35
C ARG A 877 15.64 -5.12 -14.44
N SER A 878 15.67 -5.58 -15.68
CA SER A 878 15.93 -4.75 -16.86
C SER A 878 15.10 -5.24 -18.04
N GLY A 879 14.19 -4.41 -18.54
CA GLY A 879 13.24 -4.81 -19.58
C GLY A 879 12.40 -6.03 -19.16
N GLY A 880 12.39 -7.06 -20.01
CA GLY A 880 11.76 -8.35 -19.76
C GLY A 880 12.58 -9.33 -18.91
N HIS A 881 13.79 -8.97 -18.47
CA HIS A 881 14.68 -9.84 -17.70
C HIS A 881 14.63 -9.52 -16.21
N ARG A 882 14.62 -10.55 -15.37
CA ARG A 882 14.85 -10.45 -13.93
C ARG A 882 15.96 -11.42 -13.54
N TRP A 883 17.11 -10.88 -13.18
CA TRP A 883 18.31 -11.66 -12.94
C TRP A 883 18.66 -11.65 -11.45
N GLU A 884 19.31 -12.72 -11.02
CA GLU A 884 19.90 -12.84 -9.70
C GLU A 884 21.20 -13.65 -9.75
N TRP A 885 22.15 -13.30 -8.89
CA TRP A 885 23.33 -14.12 -8.65
C TRP A 885 23.81 -13.94 -7.22
N GLY A 886 24.39 -14.98 -6.66
CA GLY A 886 24.84 -14.94 -5.27
C GLY A 886 25.86 -15.99 -4.90
N ILE A 887 26.56 -15.70 -3.82
CA ILE A 887 27.59 -16.55 -3.22
C ILE A 887 27.26 -16.70 -1.75
N HIS A 888 27.17 -17.93 -1.28
CA HIS A 888 26.81 -18.26 0.08
C HIS A 888 27.77 -19.31 0.61
N GLY A 889 28.20 -19.14 1.85
CA GLY A 889 29.09 -20.06 2.53
C GLY A 889 28.68 -20.22 3.98
N ALA A 890 28.83 -21.43 4.50
CA ALA A 890 28.74 -21.70 5.93
C ALA A 890 29.92 -22.57 6.35
N LYS A 891 30.43 -22.33 7.55
CA LYS A 891 31.47 -23.15 8.17
C LYS A 891 31.13 -23.34 9.63
N GLY A 892 31.31 -24.55 10.13
CA GLY A 892 31.10 -24.83 11.55
C GLY A 892 31.86 -26.04 12.06
N LEU A 893 31.54 -26.35 13.31
CA LEU A 893 32.13 -27.44 14.06
C LEU A 893 31.05 -28.10 14.91
N GLU A 894 30.82 -29.37 14.65
CA GLU A 894 30.00 -30.23 15.51
C GLU A 894 30.90 -30.89 16.55
N ARG A 895 30.45 -30.89 17.80
CA ARG A 895 31.07 -31.59 18.93
C ARG A 895 30.04 -32.49 19.59
N LEU A 896 30.41 -33.73 19.82
CA LEU A 896 29.64 -34.65 20.63
C LEU A 896 30.53 -35.22 21.73
N GLU A 897 30.08 -35.10 22.97
CA GLU A 897 30.63 -35.81 24.12
C GLU A 897 29.61 -36.88 24.50
N GLN A 898 30.06 -38.12 24.64
CA GLN A 898 29.19 -39.25 24.91
C GLN A 898 29.79 -40.09 26.03
N TRP A 899 29.06 -40.21 27.13
CA TRP A 899 29.34 -41.15 28.20
C TRP A 899 28.27 -42.24 28.20
N VAL A 900 28.70 -43.47 27.95
CA VAL A 900 27.84 -44.65 28.07
C VAL A 900 28.40 -45.55 29.14
N ARG A 901 27.59 -45.82 30.17
CA ARG A 901 27.93 -46.81 31.19
C ARG A 901 27.01 -48.00 31.02
N THR A 902 27.56 -49.12 30.57
CA THR A 902 26.81 -50.37 30.45
C THR A 902 27.14 -51.28 31.63
N SER A 903 26.13 -51.77 32.33
CA SER A 903 26.27 -52.82 33.36
C SER A 903 25.42 -54.03 33.01
N LEU A 904 26.04 -55.20 33.00
CA LEU A 904 25.38 -56.48 32.84
C LEU A 904 25.18 -57.09 34.22
N THR A 905 23.96 -57.45 34.59
CA THR A 905 23.62 -58.10 35.86
C THR A 905 22.96 -59.45 35.61
N SER A 906 23.13 -60.42 36.51
CA SER A 906 22.40 -61.68 36.49
C SER A 906 21.89 -62.07 37.87
N GLY A 907 20.58 -62.28 38.02
CA GLY A 907 19.96 -62.56 39.33
C GLY A 907 20.24 -61.47 40.37
N GLY A 908 20.41 -60.21 39.95
CA GLY A 908 20.79 -59.08 40.81
C GLY A 908 22.29 -58.87 41.04
N HIS A 909 23.17 -59.75 40.55
CA HIS A 909 24.63 -59.62 40.68
C HIS A 909 25.27 -58.99 39.45
N LEU A 910 26.15 -57.99 39.63
CA LEU A 910 26.91 -57.38 38.54
C LEU A 910 27.92 -58.37 37.93
N LEU A 911 27.74 -58.70 36.67
CA LEU A 911 28.63 -59.56 35.88
C LEU A 911 29.74 -58.76 35.19
N ALA A 912 29.41 -57.60 34.61
CA ALA A 912 30.36 -56.78 33.88
C ALA A 912 29.93 -55.31 33.89
N ARG A 913 30.90 -54.40 33.86
CA ARG A 913 30.66 -52.95 33.72
C ARG A 913 31.66 -52.36 32.74
N ARG A 914 31.19 -51.57 31.78
CA ARG A 914 32.02 -50.87 30.80
C ARG A 914 31.61 -49.40 30.78
N LEU A 915 32.61 -48.52 30.83
CA LEU A 915 32.43 -47.09 30.58
C LEU A 915 33.05 -46.79 29.22
N GLN A 916 32.28 -46.15 28.34
CA GLN A 916 32.75 -45.67 27.04
C GLN A 916 32.64 -44.14 27.03
N ASP A 917 33.77 -43.48 26.82
CA ASP A 917 33.88 -42.04 26.60
C ASP A 917 34.39 -41.83 25.16
N ARG A 918 33.63 -41.08 24.35
CA ARG A 918 33.96 -40.86 22.93
C ARG A 918 33.71 -39.40 22.52
N PRO A 919 34.68 -38.50 22.68
CA PRO A 919 34.57 -37.14 22.17
C PRO A 919 34.79 -37.10 20.65
N LEU A 920 33.83 -36.55 19.93
CA LEU A 920 33.84 -36.44 18.47
C LEU A 920 33.79 -34.99 18.03
N LYS A 921 34.61 -34.65 17.03
CA LYS A 921 34.69 -33.31 16.43
C LYS A 921 34.62 -33.41 14.92
N VAL A 922 33.56 -32.91 14.32
CA VAL A 922 33.33 -33.00 12.87
C VAL A 922 33.24 -31.59 12.28
N PRO A 923 34.20 -31.16 11.44
CA PRO A 923 34.11 -29.87 10.77
C PRO A 923 33.07 -29.92 9.65
N THR A 924 32.20 -28.93 9.59
CA THR A 924 31.18 -28.78 8.55
C THR A 924 31.47 -27.57 7.67
N ALA A 925 31.22 -27.67 6.37
CA ALA A 925 31.30 -26.52 5.48
C ALA A 925 30.34 -26.68 4.29
N VAL A 926 29.68 -25.60 3.88
CA VAL A 926 28.74 -25.58 2.76
C VAL A 926 29.04 -24.36 1.92
N TRP A 927 28.97 -24.51 0.60
CA TRP A 927 29.19 -23.43 -0.36
C TRP A 927 28.16 -23.53 -1.47
N GLU A 928 27.62 -22.38 -1.87
CA GLU A 928 26.71 -22.26 -3.00
C GLU A 928 27.03 -21.00 -3.80
N LEU A 929 27.35 -21.17 -5.07
CA LEU A 929 27.43 -20.11 -6.07
C LEU A 929 26.27 -20.32 -7.04
N HIS A 930 25.50 -19.28 -7.32
CA HIS A 930 24.41 -19.37 -8.29
C HIS A 930 24.28 -18.12 -9.14
N ALA A 931 23.74 -18.32 -10.34
CA ALA A 931 23.30 -17.25 -11.23
C ALA A 931 22.05 -17.73 -11.99
N GLY A 932 21.07 -16.86 -12.13
CA GLY A 932 19.82 -17.14 -12.81
C GLY A 932 19.21 -15.91 -13.47
N ASP A 933 18.33 -16.16 -14.43
CA ASP A 933 17.53 -15.15 -15.10
C ASP A 933 16.11 -15.67 -15.33
N ILE A 934 15.16 -14.74 -15.30
CA ILE A 934 13.74 -14.96 -15.57
C ILE A 934 13.36 -14.07 -16.75
N TRP A 935 13.05 -14.70 -17.88
CA TRP A 935 12.63 -14.05 -19.11
C TRP A 935 11.12 -13.96 -19.20
N GLU A 936 10.58 -12.76 -19.36
CA GLU A 936 9.22 -12.56 -19.85
C GLU A 936 9.22 -12.70 -21.38
N ALA A 937 9.03 -13.93 -21.85
CA ALA A 937 9.08 -14.26 -23.28
C ALA A 937 7.88 -13.68 -24.06
N ALA A 938 6.76 -13.50 -23.37
CA ALA A 938 5.55 -12.83 -23.86
C ALA A 938 4.76 -12.32 -22.63
N PRO A 939 3.76 -11.43 -22.80
CA PRO A 939 2.91 -11.01 -21.68
C PRO A 939 2.35 -12.22 -20.93
N GLU A 940 2.62 -12.28 -19.62
CA GLU A 940 2.23 -13.36 -18.71
C GLU A 940 2.86 -14.75 -18.99
N VAL A 941 3.94 -14.82 -19.79
CA VAL A 941 4.76 -16.02 -20.02
C VAL A 941 6.18 -15.81 -19.49
N TYR A 942 6.55 -16.54 -18.44
CA TYR A 942 7.85 -16.47 -17.80
C TYR A 942 8.62 -17.77 -17.97
N LEU A 943 9.84 -17.67 -18.46
CA LEU A 943 10.83 -18.74 -18.48
C LEU A 943 11.87 -18.44 -17.42
N GLU A 944 12.22 -19.43 -16.60
CA GLU A 944 13.20 -19.32 -15.52
C GLU A 944 14.35 -20.29 -15.82
N GLY A 945 15.59 -19.83 -15.67
CA GLY A 945 16.77 -20.66 -15.84
C GLY A 945 17.87 -20.23 -14.90
N SER A 946 18.39 -21.17 -14.10
CA SER A 946 19.49 -20.91 -13.19
C SER A 946 20.46 -22.07 -13.08
N LEU A 947 21.69 -21.74 -12.70
CA LEU A 947 22.78 -22.69 -12.50
C LEU A 947 23.35 -22.52 -11.10
N HIS A 948 23.35 -23.61 -10.32
CA HIS A 948 23.85 -23.62 -8.95
C HIS A 948 25.06 -24.54 -8.86
N PHE A 949 26.21 -24.04 -8.43
CA PHE A 949 27.31 -24.88 -7.97
C PHE A 949 27.24 -24.99 -6.45
N GLN A 950 26.97 -26.19 -5.96
CA GLN A 950 26.79 -26.46 -4.53
C GLN A 950 27.83 -27.47 -4.06
N ALA A 951 28.45 -27.23 -2.92
CA ALA A 951 29.38 -28.15 -2.29
C ALA A 951 29.12 -28.22 -0.79
N THR A 952 29.16 -29.43 -0.23
CA THR A 952 29.05 -29.67 1.21
C THR A 952 30.19 -30.56 1.69
N ARG A 953 30.59 -30.32 2.94
CA ARG A 953 31.52 -31.12 3.74
C ARG A 953 30.82 -31.41 5.05
N GLY A 954 30.60 -32.69 5.33
CA GLY A 954 29.75 -33.13 6.43
C GLY A 954 28.30 -33.33 6.00
N GLY A 955 27.67 -34.38 6.54
CA GLY A 955 26.29 -34.78 6.26
C GLY A 955 26.06 -36.30 6.31
N GLN A 956 24.96 -36.69 6.97
CA GLN A 956 24.29 -38.01 7.06
C GLN A 956 24.64 -38.99 8.19
N SER A 957 25.47 -38.62 9.15
CA SER A 957 25.32 -39.20 10.49
C SER A 957 25.40 -38.08 11.51
N PRO A 958 24.45 -37.99 12.47
CA PRO A 958 24.77 -37.27 13.68
C PRO A 958 26.07 -37.87 14.23
N PRO A 959 26.98 -37.06 14.80
CA PRO A 959 28.26 -37.56 15.29
C PRO A 959 28.11 -38.69 16.33
N VAL A 960 26.88 -38.99 16.78
CA VAL A 960 26.50 -40.13 17.63
C VAL A 960 27.07 -41.47 17.17
N ILE A 961 27.26 -41.67 15.85
CA ILE A 961 27.66 -42.99 15.32
C ILE A 961 29.12 -43.00 14.82
N SER A 962 29.63 -41.89 14.27
CA SER A 962 30.99 -41.84 13.69
C SER A 962 31.61 -40.44 13.55
N ASP A 963 32.93 -40.40 13.50
CA ASP A 963 33.81 -39.26 13.15
C ASP A 963 34.04 -39.07 11.63
N ARG A 964 33.40 -39.89 10.80
CA ARG A 964 33.63 -39.91 9.35
C ARG A 964 32.79 -38.86 8.65
N TRP A 965 33.37 -38.17 7.68
CA TRP A 965 32.70 -37.15 6.88
C TRP A 965 33.01 -37.34 5.40
N GLU A 966 32.08 -36.93 4.54
CA GLU A 966 32.26 -36.88 3.09
C GLU A 966 32.19 -35.45 2.57
N GLN A 967 32.87 -35.23 1.44
CA GLN A 967 32.71 -34.04 0.61
C GLN A 967 31.90 -34.41 -0.63
N ARG A 968 30.90 -33.59 -0.94
CA ARG A 968 30.08 -33.74 -2.14
C ARG A 968 29.94 -32.39 -2.81
N ALA A 969 29.97 -32.40 -4.13
CA ALA A 969 29.70 -31.22 -4.94
C ALA A 969 28.76 -31.59 -6.08
N CYS A 970 27.92 -30.66 -6.49
CA CYS A 970 27.05 -30.82 -7.65
C CYS A 970 26.92 -29.52 -8.43
N LEU A 971 26.74 -29.68 -9.75
CA LEU A 971 26.19 -28.65 -10.60
C LEU A 971 24.69 -28.93 -10.73
N GLY A 972 23.88 -28.02 -10.20
CA GLY A 972 22.43 -28.10 -10.10
C GLY A 972 21.75 -27.12 -11.05
N PRO A 973 21.52 -27.49 -12.31
CA PRO A 973 20.68 -26.68 -13.20
C PRO A 973 19.23 -26.68 -12.70
N ARG A 974 18.55 -25.55 -12.88
CA ARG A 974 17.12 -25.40 -12.61
C ARG A 974 16.46 -24.70 -13.79
N PHE A 975 15.27 -25.18 -14.15
CA PHE A 975 14.46 -24.65 -15.24
C PHE A 975 13.02 -24.54 -14.80
N GLY A 976 12.39 -23.41 -15.12
CA GLY A 976 11.00 -23.15 -14.81
C GLY A 976 10.24 -22.56 -16.00
N LEU A 977 8.94 -22.83 -16.05
CA LEU A 977 7.98 -22.19 -16.93
C LEU A 977 6.76 -21.78 -16.09
N LEU A 978 6.32 -20.54 -16.24
CA LEU A 978 5.02 -20.08 -15.78
C LEU A 978 4.29 -19.48 -16.97
N TRP A 979 3.08 -19.96 -17.23
CA TRP A 979 2.28 -19.49 -18.36
C TRP A 979 0.85 -19.25 -17.93
N LYS A 980 0.43 -17.99 -17.97
CA LYS A 980 -0.96 -17.61 -17.74
C LYS A 980 -1.72 -17.61 -19.07
N ILE A 981 -2.82 -18.34 -19.16
CA ILE A 981 -3.61 -18.52 -20.38
C ILE A 981 -5.00 -17.93 -20.13
N GLY A 982 -5.36 -16.93 -20.92
CA GLY A 982 -6.71 -16.32 -20.88
C GLY A 982 -7.08 -15.67 -19.54
N GLY A 983 -6.09 -15.34 -18.69
CA GLY A 983 -6.31 -14.75 -17.37
C GLY A 983 -6.87 -15.70 -16.29
N GLN A 984 -7.23 -16.94 -16.65
CA GLN A 984 -7.92 -17.90 -15.78
C GLN A 984 -7.06 -19.10 -15.42
N ASP A 985 -6.25 -19.59 -16.36
CA ASP A 985 -5.38 -20.74 -16.17
C ASP A 985 -3.94 -20.28 -15.93
N LEU A 986 -3.24 -20.91 -14.99
CA LEU A 986 -1.81 -20.76 -14.76
C LEU A 986 -1.17 -22.15 -14.80
N LEU A 987 -0.41 -22.41 -15.86
CA LEU A 987 0.40 -23.61 -16.00
C LEU A 987 1.80 -23.35 -15.45
N ARG A 988 2.32 -24.27 -14.64
CA ARG A 988 3.65 -24.20 -14.05
C ARG A 988 4.41 -25.50 -14.31
N MET A 989 5.66 -25.38 -14.70
CA MET A 989 6.57 -26.52 -14.84
C MET A 989 7.89 -26.16 -14.18
N GLY A 990 8.45 -27.06 -13.38
CA GLY A 990 9.73 -26.84 -12.71
C GLY A 990 10.57 -28.12 -12.75
N VAL A 991 11.85 -27.99 -13.09
CA VAL A 991 12.83 -29.07 -13.01
C VAL A 991 14.05 -28.53 -12.29
N ALA A 992 14.51 -29.23 -11.26
CA ALA A 992 15.67 -28.81 -10.48
C ALA A 992 16.53 -30.01 -10.08
N ARG A 993 17.83 -29.78 -10.05
CA ARG A 993 18.80 -30.64 -9.37
C ARG A 993 19.52 -29.82 -8.31
N TYR A 994 19.66 -30.36 -7.10
CA TYR A 994 20.28 -29.63 -5.99
C TYR A 994 20.84 -30.59 -4.92
N LEU A 995 21.81 -30.09 -4.17
CA LEU A 995 22.38 -30.72 -2.98
C LEU A 995 21.73 -30.10 -1.75
N GLU A 996 21.27 -30.95 -0.84
CA GLU A 996 20.57 -30.52 0.35
C GLU A 996 21.57 -29.94 1.38
N PRO A 997 21.42 -28.68 1.83
CA PRO A 997 22.25 -28.17 2.91
C PRO A 997 21.89 -28.82 4.25
N PRO A 998 22.78 -28.78 5.26
CA PRO A 998 22.47 -29.16 6.63
C PRO A 998 21.20 -28.49 7.15
N TYR A 999 20.35 -29.26 7.83
CA TYR A 999 19.06 -28.78 8.35
C TYR A 999 19.21 -27.54 9.25
N THR A 1000 20.35 -27.42 9.91
CA THR A 1000 20.72 -26.35 10.83
C THR A 1000 20.92 -24.99 10.15
N LEU A 1001 21.00 -24.94 8.82
CA LEU A 1001 21.12 -23.73 8.02
C LEU A 1001 19.76 -23.29 7.47
N MET A 1002 18.81 -23.03 8.38
CA MET A 1002 17.45 -22.66 8.03
C MET A 1002 17.35 -21.25 7.41
N GLU A 1003 18.09 -20.28 7.96
CA GLU A 1003 18.15 -18.91 7.44
C GLU A 1003 19.20 -18.75 6.32
N GLY A 1004 18.97 -17.79 5.42
CA GLY A 1004 19.88 -17.46 4.31
C GLY A 1004 19.14 -16.86 3.12
N LEU A 1005 19.90 -16.36 2.13
CA LEU A 1005 19.36 -15.70 0.94
C LEU A 1005 19.37 -16.58 -0.32
N GLN A 1006 19.74 -17.86 -0.20
CA GLN A 1006 19.82 -18.75 -1.37
C GLN A 1006 18.42 -18.99 -1.98
N PRO A 1007 18.30 -19.13 -3.32
CA PRO A 1007 17.03 -19.47 -3.97
C PRO A 1007 16.52 -20.85 -3.53
N VAL A 1008 15.27 -20.90 -3.07
CA VAL A 1008 14.64 -22.07 -2.45
C VAL A 1008 13.50 -22.67 -3.27
N GLU A 1009 13.29 -22.20 -4.48
CA GLU A 1009 12.16 -22.62 -5.30
C GLU A 1009 12.50 -22.51 -6.80
N VAL A 1010 11.73 -23.19 -7.64
CA VAL A 1010 11.75 -23.04 -9.10
C VAL A 1010 10.30 -23.03 -9.60
N ALA A 1011 9.92 -22.05 -10.43
CA ALA A 1011 8.53 -21.88 -10.88
C ALA A 1011 7.45 -21.90 -9.77
N GLY A 1012 7.80 -21.46 -8.56
CA GLY A 1012 6.95 -21.44 -7.38
C GLY A 1012 6.88 -22.76 -6.61
N PHE A 1013 7.65 -23.77 -7.01
CA PHE A 1013 7.76 -25.04 -6.32
C PHE A 1013 8.92 -25.01 -5.32
N PRO A 1014 8.67 -25.16 -4.00
CA PRO A 1014 9.75 -25.14 -3.02
C PRO A 1014 10.66 -26.38 -3.16
N LEU A 1015 11.96 -26.13 -3.17
CA LEU A 1015 13.04 -27.11 -3.20
C LEU A 1015 13.49 -27.42 -1.76
N GLY A 1016 14.19 -28.54 -1.60
CA GLY A 1016 14.75 -28.94 -0.29
C GLY A 1016 13.66 -29.25 0.73
N GLU A 1017 12.52 -29.72 0.23
CA GLU A 1017 11.51 -30.32 1.07
C GLU A 1017 12.09 -31.59 1.62
N ASP A 1018 12.03 -31.73 2.94
CA ASP A 1018 11.93 -33.04 3.51
C ASP A 1018 13.06 -34.02 3.10
N ALA A 1019 14.31 -33.55 3.17
CA ALA A 1019 15.47 -34.27 2.63
C ALA A 1019 16.63 -34.33 3.63
N SER A 1020 17.29 -35.50 3.66
CA SER A 1020 18.47 -35.73 4.49
C SER A 1020 19.62 -34.77 4.12
N SER A 1021 20.30 -34.23 5.12
CA SER A 1021 21.40 -33.27 4.94
C SER A 1021 22.49 -33.84 4.02
N GLY A 1022 22.90 -33.11 2.98
CA GLY A 1022 23.91 -33.56 2.01
C GLY A 1022 23.41 -34.57 0.98
N SER A 1023 22.09 -34.82 0.89
CA SER A 1023 21.49 -35.63 -0.17
C SER A 1023 21.48 -34.91 -1.51
N LEU A 1024 21.55 -35.67 -2.61
CA LEU A 1024 21.44 -35.15 -3.96
C LEU A 1024 20.02 -35.42 -4.46
N ASN A 1025 19.33 -34.35 -4.83
CA ASN A 1025 17.95 -34.39 -5.27
C ASN A 1025 17.86 -34.00 -6.75
N SER A 1026 16.97 -34.66 -7.48
CA SER A 1026 16.56 -34.27 -8.81
C SER A 1026 15.04 -34.39 -8.88
N GLU A 1027 14.35 -33.30 -9.18
CA GLU A 1027 12.90 -33.27 -9.18
C GLU A 1027 12.33 -32.56 -10.39
N ALA A 1028 11.16 -33.01 -10.82
CA ALA A 1028 10.36 -32.42 -11.87
C ALA A 1028 8.91 -32.30 -11.36
N ARG A 1029 8.31 -31.12 -11.52
CA ARG A 1029 6.95 -30.82 -11.05
C ARG A 1029 6.17 -30.10 -12.13
N LEU A 1030 4.87 -30.41 -12.18
CA LEU A 1030 3.89 -29.78 -13.06
C LEU A 1030 2.72 -29.34 -12.19
N GLY A 1031 2.28 -28.11 -12.38
CA GLY A 1031 1.16 -27.51 -11.67
C GLY A 1031 0.20 -26.86 -12.64
N TRP A 1032 -1.08 -26.94 -12.35
CA TRP A 1032 -2.13 -26.24 -13.07
C TRP A 1032 -3.11 -25.63 -12.08
N ASP A 1033 -3.22 -24.32 -12.13
CA ASP A 1033 -4.12 -23.52 -11.31
C ASP A 1033 -5.19 -22.94 -12.23
N ARG A 1034 -6.48 -23.03 -11.86
CA ARG A 1034 -7.59 -22.48 -12.64
C ARG A 1034 -8.58 -21.73 -11.78
N SER A 1035 -8.83 -20.48 -12.15
CA SER A 1035 -9.96 -19.69 -11.67
C SER A 1035 -11.15 -19.84 -12.60
N TRP A 1036 -12.18 -20.56 -12.18
CA TRP A 1036 -13.39 -20.75 -12.98
C TRP A 1036 -14.28 -19.50 -12.92
N ASN A 1037 -14.33 -18.88 -11.75
CA ASN A 1037 -14.98 -17.62 -11.45
C ASN A 1037 -14.49 -17.15 -10.06
N GLN A 1038 -15.02 -16.04 -9.54
CA GLN A 1038 -14.63 -15.55 -8.21
C GLN A 1038 -14.91 -16.56 -7.07
N ALA A 1039 -15.90 -17.45 -7.26
CA ALA A 1039 -16.32 -18.41 -6.27
C ALA A 1039 -15.53 -19.73 -6.31
N VAL A 1040 -15.06 -20.20 -7.46
CA VAL A 1040 -14.46 -21.54 -7.61
C VAL A 1040 -13.05 -21.49 -8.17
N PHE A 1041 -12.10 -22.10 -7.45
CA PHE A 1041 -10.71 -22.23 -7.84
C PHE A 1041 -10.25 -23.68 -7.72
N THR A 1042 -9.38 -24.12 -8.63
CA THR A 1042 -8.82 -25.47 -8.66
C THR A 1042 -7.31 -25.39 -8.79
N HIS A 1043 -6.61 -26.21 -8.00
CA HIS A 1043 -5.18 -26.41 -8.07
C HIS A 1043 -4.91 -27.91 -8.24
N LEU A 1044 -4.13 -28.27 -9.26
CA LEU A 1044 -3.59 -29.62 -9.44
C LEU A 1044 -2.07 -29.53 -9.49
N GLU A 1045 -1.39 -30.47 -8.85
CA GLU A 1045 0.06 -30.59 -8.89
C GLU A 1045 0.46 -32.06 -8.98
N VAL A 1046 1.46 -32.36 -9.81
CA VAL A 1046 2.14 -33.65 -9.84
C VAL A 1046 3.64 -33.44 -9.80
N GLY A 1047 4.34 -34.34 -9.12
CA GLY A 1047 5.77 -34.25 -8.96
C GLY A 1047 6.44 -35.62 -8.91
N LEU A 1048 7.65 -35.67 -9.45
CA LEU A 1048 8.54 -36.81 -9.36
C LEU A 1048 9.86 -36.32 -8.79
N ARG A 1049 10.38 -37.01 -7.78
CA ARG A 1049 11.66 -36.71 -7.17
C ARG A 1049 12.49 -37.97 -7.04
N LYS A 1050 13.75 -37.88 -7.46
CA LYS A 1050 14.81 -38.83 -7.16
C LYS A 1050 15.66 -38.27 -6.03
N HIS A 1051 15.55 -38.88 -4.85
CA HIS A 1051 16.30 -38.53 -3.66
C HIS A 1051 17.44 -39.52 -3.45
N ARG A 1052 18.69 -39.06 -3.50
CA ARG A 1052 19.86 -39.89 -3.25
C ARG A 1052 20.53 -39.48 -1.94
N SER A 1053 20.46 -40.36 -0.96
CA SER A 1053 21.10 -40.24 0.36
C SER A 1053 22.30 -41.18 0.46
N TRP A 1054 23.09 -41.04 1.52
CA TRP A 1054 24.29 -41.81 1.82
C TRP A 1054 24.41 -42.04 3.33
N GLU A 1055 24.10 -43.24 3.78
CA GLU A 1055 24.06 -43.60 5.19
C GLU A 1055 25.28 -44.44 5.58
N GLN A 1056 25.72 -44.35 6.84
CA GLN A 1056 26.77 -45.23 7.34
C GLN A 1056 26.16 -46.53 7.84
N ALA A 1057 26.52 -47.66 7.23
CA ALA A 1057 26.09 -48.97 7.71
C ALA A 1057 26.82 -49.33 9.02
N SER A 1058 26.07 -49.80 10.03
CA SER A 1058 26.56 -50.12 11.38
C SER A 1058 27.68 -51.18 11.41
N ASN A 1059 27.82 -51.95 10.35
CA ASN A 1059 28.72 -53.09 10.20
C ASN A 1059 29.76 -52.94 9.07
N VAL A 1060 29.79 -51.81 8.33
CA VAL A 1060 30.71 -51.58 7.20
C VAL A 1060 31.60 -50.36 7.44
N ARG A 1061 32.89 -50.46 7.08
CA ARG A 1061 33.82 -49.31 7.08
C ARG A 1061 33.56 -48.38 5.87
N GLY A 1062 32.35 -47.85 5.66
CA GLY A 1062 32.07 -46.87 4.58
C GLY A 1062 30.62 -46.35 4.55
N PHE A 1063 30.36 -45.29 3.79
CA PHE A 1063 28.99 -44.82 3.48
C PHE A 1063 28.40 -45.64 2.33
N GLN A 1064 27.11 -45.96 2.42
CA GLN A 1064 26.33 -46.62 1.37
C GLN A 1064 25.28 -45.66 0.83
N ALA A 1065 25.26 -45.48 -0.50
CA ALA A 1065 24.26 -44.64 -1.15
C ALA A 1065 22.91 -45.39 -1.22
N ARG A 1066 21.82 -44.71 -0.86
CA ARG A 1066 20.44 -45.17 -1.03
C ARG A 1066 19.70 -44.22 -1.95
N THR A 1067 18.81 -44.75 -2.79
CA THR A 1067 18.00 -43.94 -3.72
C THR A 1067 16.53 -44.20 -3.43
N LEU A 1068 15.77 -43.12 -3.21
CA LEU A 1068 14.33 -43.12 -3.08
C LEU A 1068 13.73 -42.43 -4.31
N TRP A 1069 12.78 -43.10 -4.95
CA TRP A 1069 11.88 -42.47 -5.91
C TRP A 1069 10.58 -42.08 -5.21
N ASP A 1070 10.23 -40.81 -5.30
CA ASP A 1070 9.09 -40.20 -4.62
C ASP A 1070 8.17 -39.59 -5.68
N TRP A 1071 6.98 -40.18 -5.81
CA TRP A 1071 5.91 -39.70 -6.67
C TRP A 1071 4.87 -38.98 -5.81
N ARG A 1072 4.44 -37.81 -6.25
CA ARG A 1072 3.37 -37.06 -5.59
C ARG A 1072 2.34 -36.54 -6.57
N ALA A 1073 1.09 -36.55 -6.16
CA ALA A 1073 0.00 -35.89 -6.84
C ALA A 1073 -0.88 -35.22 -5.79
N GLN A 1074 -1.27 -33.98 -6.03
CA GLN A 1074 -2.13 -33.21 -5.14
C GLN A 1074 -3.20 -32.52 -5.98
N GLY A 1075 -4.43 -32.52 -5.48
CA GLY A 1075 -5.53 -31.73 -6.00
C GLY A 1075 -6.19 -30.95 -4.89
N GLU A 1076 -6.57 -29.71 -5.16
CA GLU A 1076 -7.30 -28.85 -4.24
C GLU A 1076 -8.37 -28.08 -5.00
N VAL A 1077 -9.57 -28.01 -4.41
CA VAL A 1077 -10.69 -27.22 -4.93
C VAL A 1077 -11.20 -26.33 -3.82
N GLU A 1078 -11.30 -25.04 -4.11
CA GLU A 1078 -11.75 -24.02 -3.19
C GLU A 1078 -13.05 -23.39 -3.68
N PHE A 1079 -14.02 -23.26 -2.76
CA PHE A 1079 -15.33 -22.66 -2.99
C PHE A 1079 -15.54 -21.49 -2.02
N LEU A 1080 -15.86 -20.32 -2.54
CA LEU A 1080 -16.44 -19.22 -1.78
C LEU A 1080 -17.98 -19.29 -1.95
N LEU A 1081 -18.63 -20.00 -1.04
CA LEU A 1081 -20.07 -20.30 -1.10
C LEU A 1081 -20.93 -19.06 -0.84
N SER A 1082 -20.43 -18.15 -0.01
CA SER A 1082 -21.02 -16.84 0.25
C SER A 1082 -19.92 -15.84 0.62
N PRO A 1083 -20.21 -14.54 0.76
CA PRO A 1083 -19.23 -13.56 1.24
C PRO A 1083 -18.63 -13.89 2.62
N THR A 1084 -19.25 -14.79 3.38
CA THR A 1084 -18.87 -15.14 4.75
C THR A 1084 -18.50 -16.61 4.93
N VAL A 1085 -18.74 -17.48 3.94
CA VAL A 1085 -18.52 -18.93 4.05
C VAL A 1085 -17.65 -19.42 2.90
N SER A 1086 -16.60 -20.17 3.23
CA SER A 1086 -15.75 -20.85 2.26
C SER A 1086 -15.56 -22.33 2.62
N LEU A 1087 -15.33 -23.15 1.61
CA LEU A 1087 -15.08 -24.58 1.71
C LEU A 1087 -13.89 -24.92 0.83
N ALA A 1088 -12.87 -25.58 1.38
CA ALA A 1088 -11.71 -26.06 0.63
C ALA A 1088 -11.59 -27.58 0.82
N GLY A 1089 -11.44 -28.31 -0.28
CA GLY A 1089 -11.18 -29.74 -0.28
C GLY A 1089 -9.82 -30.02 -0.91
N ARG A 1090 -8.92 -30.66 -0.19
CA ARG A 1090 -7.60 -31.06 -0.66
C ARG A 1090 -7.45 -32.58 -0.58
N TYR A 1091 -6.86 -33.16 -1.61
CA TYR A 1091 -6.49 -34.55 -1.65
C TYR A 1091 -5.05 -34.68 -2.16
N GLY A 1092 -4.21 -35.34 -1.38
CA GLY A 1092 -2.84 -35.68 -1.72
C GLY A 1092 -2.67 -37.19 -1.83
N TYR A 1093 -1.85 -37.61 -2.79
CA TYR A 1093 -1.32 -38.94 -2.92
C TYR A 1093 0.21 -38.85 -3.00
N ARG A 1094 0.90 -39.68 -2.22
CA ARG A 1094 2.36 -39.78 -2.25
C ARG A 1094 2.77 -41.25 -2.22
N ASN A 1095 3.78 -41.60 -2.99
CA ASN A 1095 4.31 -42.95 -3.05
C ASN A 1095 5.84 -42.89 -3.08
N GLY A 1096 6.46 -43.55 -2.10
CA GLY A 1096 7.90 -43.69 -2.00
C GLY A 1096 8.32 -45.14 -2.23
N ASN A 1097 9.28 -45.35 -3.13
CA ASN A 1097 9.90 -46.65 -3.36
C ASN A 1097 11.44 -46.55 -3.29
N TRP A 1098 12.05 -47.27 -2.37
CA TRP A 1098 13.50 -47.37 -2.24
C TRP A 1098 14.04 -48.38 -3.26
N GLU A 1099 15.06 -47.99 -4.02
CA GLU A 1099 15.85 -48.97 -4.78
C GLU A 1099 16.67 -49.81 -3.78
N GLU A 1100 16.47 -51.14 -3.78
CA GLU A 1100 17.19 -52.06 -2.88
C GLU A 1100 18.71 -51.89 -2.99
N VAL A 1101 19.35 -51.68 -1.83
CA VAL A 1101 20.80 -51.79 -1.66
C VAL A 1101 21.07 -53.16 -1.03
N GLN A 1102 22.03 -53.92 -1.58
CA GLN A 1102 22.52 -55.16 -0.96
C GLN A 1102 23.11 -54.86 0.44
N ALA A 1103 22.27 -54.91 1.48
CA ALA A 1103 22.67 -54.73 2.86
C ALA A 1103 22.73 -56.11 3.55
N PRO A 1104 23.89 -56.55 4.10
CA PRO A 1104 24.01 -57.84 4.79
C PRO A 1104 23.27 -57.92 6.14
N SER A 1105 22.75 -56.81 6.68
CA SER A 1105 22.23 -56.73 8.05
C SER A 1105 20.71 -56.70 8.20
N GLY A 1106 19.91 -56.55 7.15
CA GLY A 1106 18.44 -56.73 7.24
C GLY A 1106 17.65 -55.86 8.24
N ILE A 1107 18.25 -54.82 8.84
CA ILE A 1107 17.58 -54.03 9.91
C ILE A 1107 16.56 -53.03 9.33
N TRP A 1108 16.65 -52.69 8.04
CA TRP A 1108 15.69 -51.82 7.35
C TRP A 1108 15.48 -52.36 5.93
N PRO A 1109 14.50 -53.27 5.69
CA PRO A 1109 14.17 -53.74 4.34
C PRO A 1109 13.68 -52.56 3.46
N GLY A 1110 13.64 -52.75 2.14
CA GLY A 1110 13.24 -51.73 1.18
C GLY A 1110 11.75 -51.35 1.31
N GLU A 1111 11.46 -50.40 2.20
CA GLU A 1111 10.08 -50.05 2.56
C GLU A 1111 9.41 -49.20 1.47
N SER A 1112 8.59 -49.84 0.63
CA SER A 1112 7.67 -49.14 -0.26
C SER A 1112 6.42 -48.73 0.50
N TRP A 1113 6.02 -47.46 0.39
CA TRP A 1113 4.82 -46.95 1.04
C TRP A 1113 4.02 -46.02 0.13
N ALA A 1114 2.71 -45.99 0.34
CA ALA A 1114 1.79 -45.05 -0.28
C ALA A 1114 0.95 -44.36 0.79
N GLU A 1115 0.81 -43.04 0.70
CA GLU A 1115 -0.06 -42.24 1.57
C GLU A 1115 -1.12 -41.54 0.74
N HIS A 1116 -2.36 -41.67 1.18
CA HIS A 1116 -3.50 -40.89 0.74
C HIS A 1116 -3.89 -39.95 1.87
N ARG A 1117 -3.99 -38.65 1.60
CA ARG A 1117 -4.34 -37.64 2.59
C ARG A 1117 -5.44 -36.73 2.07
N GLY A 1118 -6.62 -36.81 2.68
CA GLY A 1118 -7.74 -35.92 2.42
C GLY A 1118 -7.87 -34.87 3.53
N VAL A 1119 -8.12 -33.63 3.16
CA VAL A 1119 -8.45 -32.54 4.08
C VAL A 1119 -9.66 -31.80 3.55
N LEU A 1120 -10.70 -31.68 4.38
CA LEU A 1120 -11.86 -30.86 4.10
C LEU A 1120 -11.92 -29.74 5.14
N GLU A 1121 -11.95 -28.49 4.69
CA GLU A 1121 -11.91 -27.32 5.54
C GLU A 1121 -13.09 -26.39 5.25
N LEU A 1122 -13.96 -26.20 6.24
CA LEU A 1122 -15.05 -25.24 6.22
C LEU A 1122 -14.67 -24.03 7.07
N ARG A 1123 -14.80 -22.83 6.51
CA ARG A 1123 -14.61 -21.58 7.23
C ARG A 1123 -15.85 -20.71 7.16
N TRP A 1124 -16.13 -20.04 8.27
CA TRP A 1124 -17.13 -19.00 8.35
C TRP A 1124 -16.58 -17.76 9.07
N VAL A 1125 -16.75 -16.59 8.45
CA VAL A 1125 -16.34 -15.30 8.98
C VAL A 1125 -17.54 -14.36 8.97
N HIS A 1126 -17.99 -13.92 10.13
CA HIS A 1126 -19.14 -13.03 10.28
C HIS A 1126 -18.71 -11.56 10.47
N PRO A 1127 -19.40 -10.57 9.88
CA PRO A 1127 -19.09 -9.14 10.06
C PRO A 1127 -19.11 -8.65 11.51
N ALA A 1128 -19.86 -9.33 12.38
CA ALA A 1128 -19.84 -9.07 13.83
C ALA A 1128 -18.56 -9.56 14.54
N GLY A 1129 -17.55 -10.07 13.83
CA GLY A 1129 -16.28 -10.53 14.38
C GLY A 1129 -16.26 -11.97 14.90
N TRP A 1130 -17.19 -12.83 14.46
CA TRP A 1130 -17.12 -14.27 14.73
C TRP A 1130 -16.35 -14.97 13.60
N LYS A 1131 -15.49 -15.92 13.95
CA LYS A 1131 -14.79 -16.80 13.02
C LYS A 1131 -14.94 -18.24 13.48
N LEU A 1132 -15.23 -19.14 12.54
CA LEU A 1132 -15.30 -20.57 12.75
C LEU A 1132 -14.44 -21.26 11.69
N LEU A 1133 -13.61 -22.19 12.12
CA LEU A 1133 -12.90 -23.16 11.30
C LEU A 1133 -13.33 -24.55 11.73
N LEU A 1134 -13.75 -25.37 10.78
CA LEU A 1134 -13.88 -26.80 10.96
C LEU A 1134 -13.01 -27.50 9.93
N ARG A 1135 -12.07 -28.33 10.37
CA ARG A 1135 -11.18 -29.07 9.48
C ARG A 1135 -11.27 -30.54 9.78
N GLU A 1136 -11.64 -31.33 8.80
CA GLU A 1136 -11.61 -32.79 8.84
C GLU A 1136 -10.40 -33.28 8.07
N THR A 1137 -9.60 -34.15 8.67
CA THR A 1137 -8.42 -34.75 8.03
C THR A 1137 -8.51 -36.26 8.10
N GLY A 1138 -8.35 -36.91 6.94
CA GLY A 1138 -8.22 -38.36 6.82
C GLY A 1138 -6.89 -38.72 6.17
N VAL A 1139 -6.18 -39.69 6.75
CA VAL A 1139 -4.93 -40.22 6.23
C VAL A 1139 -5.02 -41.75 6.15
N LEU A 1140 -4.60 -42.31 5.02
CA LEU A 1140 -4.48 -43.74 4.78
C LEU A 1140 -3.06 -44.00 4.28
N GLN A 1141 -2.28 -44.74 5.07
CA GLN A 1141 -0.95 -45.22 4.69
C GLN A 1141 -1.00 -46.72 4.42
N LEU A 1142 -0.34 -47.15 3.36
CA LEU A 1142 -0.28 -48.53 2.88
C LEU A 1142 1.17 -48.90 2.55
N GLY A 1143 1.54 -50.17 2.70
CA GLY A 1143 2.85 -50.70 2.29
C GLY A 1143 3.66 -51.26 3.45
N GLU A 1144 4.96 -51.43 3.24
CA GLU A 1144 5.86 -51.95 4.26
C GLU A 1144 6.25 -50.82 5.22
N LEU A 1145 5.41 -50.56 6.22
CA LEU A 1145 5.64 -49.47 7.18
C LEU A 1145 6.51 -49.91 8.37
N GLY A 1146 7.31 -50.98 8.25
CA GLY A 1146 8.16 -51.46 9.33
C GLY A 1146 7.33 -52.02 10.51
N ALA A 1147 7.65 -51.60 11.74
CA ALA A 1147 6.96 -52.04 12.97
C ALA A 1147 5.45 -51.70 13.00
N TYR A 1148 4.98 -50.79 12.15
CA TYR A 1148 3.58 -50.36 12.07
C TYR A 1148 2.69 -51.27 11.20
N GLY A 1149 3.22 -52.34 10.60
CA GLY A 1149 2.44 -53.26 9.76
C GLY A 1149 2.06 -52.70 8.38
N GLY A 1150 1.16 -53.39 7.67
CA GLY A 1150 0.90 -53.15 6.24
C GLY A 1150 -0.04 -51.97 5.90
N ARG A 1151 -0.76 -51.45 6.88
CA ARG A 1151 -1.81 -50.42 6.69
C ARG A 1151 -2.05 -49.63 7.97
N GLN A 1152 -2.11 -48.31 7.84
CA GLN A 1152 -2.48 -47.38 8.91
C GLN A 1152 -3.58 -46.43 8.43
N ASN A 1153 -4.60 -46.22 9.26
CA ASN A 1153 -5.67 -45.26 8.99
C ASN A 1153 -5.75 -44.26 10.14
N ALA A 1154 -5.82 -42.98 9.84
CA ALA A 1154 -6.04 -41.91 10.80
C ALA A 1154 -7.17 -41.00 10.33
N HIS A 1155 -8.02 -40.58 11.25
CA HIS A 1155 -9.06 -39.61 10.99
C HIS A 1155 -9.21 -38.72 12.22
N TRP A 1156 -9.28 -37.41 12.01
CA TRP A 1156 -9.54 -36.46 13.08
C TRP A 1156 -10.19 -35.19 12.58
N MET A 1157 -10.73 -34.43 13.51
CA MET A 1157 -11.40 -33.17 13.26
C MET A 1157 -10.86 -32.09 14.17
N ASP A 1158 -10.53 -30.92 13.61
CA ASP A 1158 -10.12 -29.74 14.35
C ASP A 1158 -11.23 -28.68 14.28
N LEU A 1159 -11.41 -27.97 15.38
CA LEU A 1159 -12.36 -26.87 15.52
C LEU A 1159 -11.63 -25.63 16.06
N GLU A 1160 -11.81 -24.50 15.39
CA GLU A 1160 -11.42 -23.18 15.91
C GLU A 1160 -12.64 -22.26 15.93
N LEU A 1161 -12.90 -21.64 17.07
CA LEU A 1161 -13.95 -20.63 17.23
C LEU A 1161 -13.33 -19.39 17.85
N GLU A 1162 -13.33 -18.28 17.11
CA GLU A 1162 -12.76 -17.01 17.55
C GLU A 1162 -13.84 -15.92 17.57
N LYS A 1163 -13.81 -15.10 18.62
CA LYS A 1163 -14.59 -13.88 18.74
C LYS A 1163 -13.68 -12.68 18.92
N LEU A 1164 -13.84 -11.70 18.04
CA LEU A 1164 -13.17 -10.41 18.06
C LEU A 1164 -14.06 -9.37 18.77
N PHE A 1165 -13.43 -8.56 19.63
CA PHE A 1165 -14.04 -7.50 20.42
C PHE A 1165 -13.33 -6.16 20.15
N TRP A 1166 -14.05 -5.06 20.39
CA TRP A 1166 -13.52 -3.69 20.37
C TRP A 1166 -12.67 -3.35 19.13
N GLY A 1167 -13.15 -3.70 17.93
CA GLY A 1167 -12.44 -3.41 16.68
C GLY A 1167 -11.09 -4.14 16.58
N ARG A 1168 -11.08 -5.45 16.88
CA ARG A 1168 -9.91 -6.37 16.83
C ARG A 1168 -8.88 -6.23 17.95
N ARG A 1169 -9.05 -5.26 18.85
CA ARG A 1169 -8.13 -5.07 19.98
C ARG A 1169 -8.09 -6.25 20.93
N VAL A 1170 -9.16 -7.03 21.01
CA VAL A 1170 -9.18 -8.27 21.79
C VAL A 1170 -9.77 -9.39 20.97
N SER A 1171 -9.13 -10.55 20.98
CA SER A 1171 -9.71 -11.79 20.46
C SER A 1171 -9.66 -12.89 21.48
N VAL A 1172 -10.77 -13.61 21.61
CA VAL A 1172 -10.86 -14.84 22.39
C VAL A 1172 -11.08 -15.98 21.42
N LYS A 1173 -10.14 -16.94 21.40
CA LYS A 1173 -10.13 -18.08 20.47
C LYS A 1173 -10.15 -19.37 21.27
N PHE A 1174 -11.16 -20.18 21.03
CA PHE A 1174 -11.23 -21.57 21.46
C PHE A 1174 -10.69 -22.46 20.35
N LEU A 1175 -9.72 -23.31 20.67
CA LEU A 1175 -9.11 -24.26 19.77
C LEU A 1175 -9.31 -25.66 20.35
N ALA A 1176 -9.87 -26.57 19.55
CA ALA A 1176 -9.94 -27.99 19.85
C ALA A 1176 -9.30 -28.77 18.71
N ARG A 1177 -8.13 -29.37 18.96
CA ARG A 1177 -7.47 -30.31 18.05
C ARG A 1177 -7.95 -31.72 18.36
N ASN A 1178 -8.14 -32.54 17.32
CA ASN A 1178 -8.73 -33.89 17.45
C ASN A 1178 -9.99 -33.91 18.33
N LEU A 1179 -10.99 -33.10 17.96
CA LEU A 1179 -12.25 -32.90 18.66
C LEU A 1179 -12.98 -34.21 19.01
N LEU A 1180 -12.83 -35.24 18.17
CA LEU A 1180 -13.44 -36.56 18.33
C LEU A 1180 -12.65 -37.50 19.26
N ASP A 1181 -11.48 -37.08 19.73
CA ASP A 1181 -10.59 -37.83 20.62
C ASP A 1181 -10.23 -39.22 20.08
N GLN A 1182 -10.01 -39.31 18.75
CA GLN A 1182 -9.67 -40.58 18.10
C GLN A 1182 -8.15 -40.77 18.11
N PRO A 1183 -7.62 -41.82 18.76
CA PRO A 1183 -6.19 -42.09 18.72
C PRO A 1183 -5.80 -42.65 17.36
N PHE A 1184 -4.65 -42.21 16.84
CA PHE A 1184 -4.09 -42.73 15.59
C PHE A 1184 -2.57 -42.67 15.61
N ARG A 1185 -1.94 -43.51 14.78
CA ARG A 1185 -0.49 -43.54 14.57
C ARG A 1185 -0.21 -43.35 13.08
N LEU A 1186 0.69 -42.44 12.76
CA LEU A 1186 1.13 -42.20 11.40
C LEU A 1186 2.64 -42.25 11.36
N ARG A 1187 3.16 -42.94 10.35
CA ARG A 1187 4.59 -42.93 10.10
C ARG A 1187 4.93 -41.65 9.35
N THR A 1188 5.84 -40.83 9.89
CA THR A 1188 6.37 -39.67 9.15
C THR A 1188 7.73 -40.00 8.56
N TRP A 1189 8.17 -39.21 7.58
CA TRP A 1189 9.32 -39.49 6.74
C TRP A 1189 10.68 -39.10 7.38
N GLU A 1190 10.70 -38.44 8.55
CA GLU A 1190 11.94 -37.94 9.21
C GLU A 1190 12.49 -38.89 10.28
N LEU A 1191 13.82 -39.02 10.29
CA LEU A 1191 14.59 -39.44 11.44
C LEU A 1191 14.30 -38.50 12.64
N VAL A 1192 13.83 -39.10 13.74
CA VAL A 1192 13.59 -38.50 15.08
C VAL A 1192 12.27 -37.73 15.25
N SER A 1193 11.15 -38.47 15.27
CA SER A 1193 10.26 -38.56 16.44
C SER A 1193 8.99 -39.30 15.99
N GLU A 1194 8.66 -40.37 16.67
CA GLU A 1194 7.45 -41.15 16.45
C GLU A 1194 6.24 -40.33 16.94
N LYS A 1195 5.64 -39.52 16.06
CA LYS A 1195 4.48 -38.69 16.42
C LYS A 1195 3.19 -39.53 16.36
N GLY A 1196 2.97 -40.39 17.35
CA GLY A 1196 1.62 -40.76 17.81
C GLY A 1196 1.36 -39.98 19.11
N ILE A 1197 0.24 -39.35 19.43
CA ILE A 1197 -1.14 -39.27 18.96
C ILE A 1197 -1.54 -37.82 19.34
N PRO A 1198 -2.31 -36.99 18.60
CA PRO A 1198 -2.89 -35.83 19.25
C PRO A 1198 -4.07 -36.37 20.05
N ALA A 1199 -3.87 -36.75 21.32
CA ALA A 1199 -5.05 -36.86 22.19
C ALA A 1199 -5.79 -35.51 22.09
N ARG A 1200 -7.11 -35.51 22.32
CA ARG A 1200 -7.86 -34.26 22.19
C ARG A 1200 -7.17 -33.15 22.99
N GLN A 1201 -6.92 -32.03 22.33
CA GLN A 1201 -6.31 -30.86 22.96
C GLN A 1201 -7.24 -29.67 22.82
N MET A 1202 -7.85 -29.29 23.93
CA MET A 1202 -8.62 -28.06 24.04
C MET A 1202 -7.78 -26.95 24.67
N SER A 1203 -7.82 -25.76 24.07
CA SER A 1203 -7.15 -24.57 24.58
C SER A 1203 -7.97 -23.31 24.33
N LEU A 1204 -7.86 -22.38 25.28
CA LEU A 1204 -8.43 -21.05 25.20
C LEU A 1204 -7.31 -20.04 25.10
N TRP A 1205 -7.37 -19.23 24.06
CA TRP A 1205 -6.39 -18.20 23.74
C TRP A 1205 -7.04 -16.84 23.86
N VAL A 1206 -6.35 -15.91 24.51
CA VAL A 1206 -6.76 -14.51 24.61
C VAL A 1206 -5.61 -13.66 24.09
N ARG A 1207 -5.90 -12.83 23.09
CA ARG A 1207 -4.95 -11.91 22.49
C ARG A 1207 -5.43 -10.48 22.63
N PHE A 1208 -4.51 -9.59 22.96
CA PHE A 1208 -4.68 -8.15 23.09
C PHE A 1208 -3.75 -7.44 22.10
N LEU A 1209 -4.31 -6.56 21.27
CA LEU A 1209 -3.59 -5.63 20.41
C LEU A 1209 -3.72 -4.21 20.99
N PHE A 1210 -2.60 -3.52 21.17
CA PHE A 1210 -2.57 -2.17 21.76
C PHE A 1210 -1.63 -1.21 21.04
#